data_AF-A0ABD1AE88-F1
#
_entry.id   AF-A0ABD1AE88-F1
#
_cell.length_a   1.000
_cell.length_b   1.000
_cell.length_c   1.000
_cell.angle_alpha   90.00
_cell.angle_beta   90.00
_cell.angle_gamma   90.00
#
_symmetry.space_group_name_H-M   'P 1'
#
loop_
_entity.id
_entity.type
_entity.pdbx_description
1 polymer ?
#
loop_
_entity_poly.entity_id
_entity_poly.type
_entity_poly.pdbx_seq_one_letter_code
_entity_poly.pdbx_strand_id
1 'polypeptide(L)'
;MAFVSKIRRQTDYNTFPSSVPIVIDNGASYFRIGWAGETEPRVVFRNIVQRPRHKATGETVTIVGDLDPAMMKYFDCTRSGPRSPFDSNVVYQFEIMEYILDFAFDRLGADGSGIDHPILITESACNPVQSRSKMAELLFETYGVPAVAFGVDAAFSYKYNQLHGICKKDGIVLCPGFTTTHAIPFVDGEPIYTGSCRTNIGGYHITDYLKQLLSLKYPFHSSRFTWEKAEDLKLEHCYIAPNYASEVRLFQEGTKEAEEKTRYWQLPWIPPPTEVPPSEEEVARKAAYREKQGQRLRDMAEAKRLTKINESENHLQSLRFLLKQLDQVEEDDIPSFLSDTGYASRQELESTFSKVIQSLRKARGEPKNEPDESEENTDSFNNEKYPLLNVPDDMLTPEQLKEKKKQLFLKTTTEGRQRARQKRNEEELQKERKHQLEEERRRENPEFYLEEMRVQYKEVLERVEQKKRLKTNGNSTNGNHKSGNVGRGERLSAAQRERMRLLTTAAFDRGKGEDTFGAKDEDWHLYKLMSKDHDDDDEQLDSDEAELARLSSRLQEIDPTFVQKLEEDSSQISGEVPRVRPLTEEDYKIVIGIERFRCPEILFHPNLVGIDQVGLDEMAGVSIRRLPHDEKELEERLTSSILMTGGCSLVPGMKERLECGIRMIRPCGSPIHVVQAMDPVLDAWRGASAFAADLNFLGNAFSKMDYYEKGEDWLRRYQIRYNTL
;
A
#
# COMPACT_ATOMS: atom_id res chain seq x y z
N MET A 1 29.35 8.26 -5.51
CA MET A 1 29.70 8.72 -4.15
C MET A 1 28.49 9.43 -3.56
N ALA A 2 27.97 8.97 -2.43
CA ALA A 2 26.94 9.72 -1.70
C ALA A 2 27.56 11.03 -1.19
N PHE A 3 26.94 12.17 -1.50
CA PHE A 3 27.44 13.46 -1.04
C PHE A 3 27.26 13.56 0.47
N VAL A 4 28.33 13.83 1.20
CA VAL A 4 28.25 14.03 2.66
C VAL A 4 27.89 15.49 2.91
N SER A 5 26.70 15.71 3.49
CA SER A 5 26.25 17.04 3.91
C SER A 5 27.23 17.63 4.94
N LYS A 6 27.76 18.82 4.66
CA LYS A 6 28.62 19.62 5.54
C LYS A 6 27.75 20.72 6.17
N ILE A 7 27.10 20.44 7.30
CA ILE A 7 26.13 21.37 7.94
C ILE A 7 26.64 22.02 9.22
N ARG A 8 27.92 21.82 9.55
CA ARG A 8 28.51 22.40 10.76
C ARG A 8 28.55 23.92 10.64
N ARG A 9 28.04 24.60 11.67
CA ARG A 9 28.13 26.06 11.80
C ARG A 9 29.58 26.52 11.83
N GLN A 10 29.93 27.47 10.98
CA GLN A 10 31.23 28.13 10.94
C GLN A 10 31.26 29.27 11.98
N THR A 11 32.47 29.71 12.36
CA THR A 11 32.67 30.72 13.42
C THR A 11 33.57 31.87 12.97
N ASP A 12 34.02 31.83 11.72
CA ASP A 12 35.00 32.74 11.13
C ASP A 12 34.35 33.82 10.25
N TYR A 13 33.02 33.95 10.23
CA TYR A 13 32.30 34.94 9.42
C TYR A 13 32.87 36.36 9.56
N ASN A 14 32.97 36.85 10.81
CA ASN A 14 33.48 38.19 11.10
C ASN A 14 35.01 38.35 10.89
N THR A 15 35.73 37.29 10.52
CA THR A 15 37.16 37.35 10.22
C THR A 15 37.43 37.76 8.78
N PHE A 16 36.45 37.60 7.88
CA PHE A 16 36.55 38.03 6.49
C PHE A 16 36.20 39.53 6.37
N PRO A 17 36.98 40.33 5.63
CA PRO A 17 36.59 41.69 5.30
C PRO A 17 35.26 41.74 4.55
N SER A 18 34.45 42.78 4.79
CA SER A 18 33.15 42.98 4.11
C SER A 18 33.26 43.08 2.58
N SER A 19 34.46 43.30 2.03
CA SER A 19 34.71 43.29 0.59
C SER A 19 34.81 41.87 0.00
N VAL A 20 35.04 40.84 0.82
CA VAL A 20 35.18 39.46 0.35
C VAL A 20 33.80 38.90 0.01
N PRO A 21 33.56 38.46 -1.23
CA PRO A 21 32.25 37.92 -1.60
C PRO A 21 31.98 36.53 -1.01
N ILE A 22 30.71 36.27 -0.74
CA ILE A 22 30.16 34.95 -0.47
C ILE A 22 29.75 34.32 -1.80
N VAL A 23 30.09 33.04 -1.98
CA VAL A 23 29.81 32.28 -3.20
C VAL A 23 28.75 31.24 -2.89
N ILE A 24 27.63 31.31 -3.59
CA ILE A 24 26.49 30.41 -3.45
C ILE A 24 26.32 29.63 -4.77
N ASP A 25 26.53 28.32 -4.72
CA ASP A 25 26.06 27.42 -5.78
C ASP A 25 24.65 26.91 -5.41
N ASN A 26 23.62 27.50 -6.04
CA ASN A 26 22.21 27.24 -5.76
C ASN A 26 21.65 26.14 -6.66
N GLY A 27 22.19 24.93 -6.54
CA GLY A 27 21.76 23.77 -7.31
C GLY A 27 20.44 23.15 -6.82
N ALA A 28 19.59 22.68 -7.74
CA ALA A 28 18.29 22.08 -7.39
C ALA A 28 18.37 20.81 -6.50
N SER A 29 19.51 20.11 -6.52
CA SER A 29 19.75 18.94 -5.64
C SER A 29 20.42 19.32 -4.33
N TYR A 30 21.47 20.14 -4.40
CA TYR A 30 22.34 20.48 -3.29
C TYR A 30 22.64 21.97 -3.35
N PHE A 31 22.56 22.61 -2.19
CA PHE A 31 22.96 23.98 -1.96
C PHE A 31 24.38 24.00 -1.40
N ARG A 32 25.24 24.87 -1.92
CA ARG A 32 26.63 25.02 -1.45
C ARG A 32 26.96 26.48 -1.22
N ILE A 33 27.60 26.79 -0.10
CA ILE A 33 27.99 28.16 0.26
C ILE A 33 29.38 28.18 0.89
N GLY A 34 30.15 29.21 0.59
CA GLY A 34 31.50 29.43 1.12
C GLY A 34 32.04 30.78 0.68
N TRP A 35 33.35 30.99 0.85
CA TRP A 35 34.01 32.26 0.54
C TRP A 35 34.70 32.22 -0.82
N ALA A 36 34.75 33.38 -1.48
CA ALA A 36 35.52 33.57 -2.69
C ALA A 36 37.02 33.25 -2.47
N GLY A 37 37.64 32.57 -3.44
CA GLY A 37 39.04 32.18 -3.41
C GLY A 37 39.32 30.85 -2.70
N GLU A 38 38.33 30.27 -2.03
CA GLU A 38 38.45 28.95 -1.42
C GLU A 38 38.25 27.83 -2.46
N THR A 39 38.85 26.67 -2.20
CA THR A 39 38.80 25.49 -3.09
C THR A 39 37.64 24.54 -2.78
N GLU A 40 37.02 24.67 -1.60
CA GLU A 40 35.92 23.85 -1.14
C GLU A 40 34.82 24.70 -0.49
N PRO A 41 33.53 24.41 -0.72
CA PRO A 41 32.45 25.08 -0.01
C PRO A 41 32.49 24.75 1.48
N ARG A 42 32.16 25.75 2.31
CA ARG A 42 32.13 25.62 3.78
C ARG A 42 30.92 24.83 4.26
N VAL A 43 29.76 25.06 3.63
CA VAL A 43 28.50 24.42 3.99
C VAL A 43 27.86 23.80 2.74
N VAL A 44 27.41 22.55 2.85
CA VAL A 44 26.74 21.80 1.77
C VAL A 44 25.60 20.97 2.34
N PHE A 45 24.41 21.04 1.75
CA PHE A 45 23.25 20.26 2.15
C PHE A 45 22.24 20.10 1.00
N ARG A 46 21.30 19.15 1.12
CA ARG A 46 20.21 19.00 0.13
C ARG A 46 19.35 20.26 0.05
N ASN A 47 18.99 20.65 -1.16
CA ASN A 47 18.20 21.87 -1.39
C ASN A 47 16.69 21.61 -1.25
N ILE A 48 16.29 21.16 -0.06
CA ILE A 48 14.92 20.78 0.29
C ILE A 48 14.57 21.27 1.70
N VAL A 49 13.29 21.48 1.93
CA VAL A 49 12.72 21.85 3.23
C VAL A 49 11.57 20.91 3.58
N GLN A 50 11.56 20.43 4.82
CA GLN A 50 10.45 19.69 5.41
C GLN A 50 9.94 20.44 6.63
N ARG A 51 8.61 20.44 6.83
CA ARG A 51 7.99 21.10 7.99
C ARG A 51 7.15 20.12 8.81
N PRO A 52 7.76 19.10 9.45
CA PRO A 52 7.02 18.12 10.22
C PRO A 52 6.54 18.69 11.56
N ARG A 53 5.57 18.00 12.16
CA ARG A 53 5.11 18.31 13.52
C ARG A 53 5.89 17.49 14.54
N HIS A 54 6.37 18.12 15.60
CA HIS A 54 7.00 17.42 16.71
C HIS A 54 5.93 16.64 17.49
N LYS A 55 6.13 15.34 17.70
CA LYS A 55 5.11 14.44 18.26
C LYS A 55 4.72 14.80 19.70
N ALA A 56 5.68 15.29 20.49
CA ALA A 56 5.42 15.59 21.91
C ALA A 56 4.81 16.98 22.12
N THR A 57 5.23 17.99 21.35
CA THR A 57 4.79 19.38 21.53
C THR A 57 3.67 19.78 20.57
N GLY A 58 3.49 19.07 19.46
CA GLY A 58 2.55 19.41 18.39
C GLY A 58 3.00 20.57 17.50
N GLU A 59 4.12 21.21 17.82
CA GLU A 59 4.66 22.36 17.10
C GLU A 59 5.23 21.96 15.74
N THR A 60 5.08 22.85 14.76
CA THR A 60 5.64 22.64 13.42
C THR A 60 7.06 23.17 13.40
N VAL A 61 8.03 22.30 13.10
CA VAL A 61 9.45 22.65 13.03
C VAL A 61 9.87 22.72 11.57
N THR A 62 10.74 23.66 11.21
CA THR A 62 11.33 23.73 9.87
C THR A 62 12.67 22.99 9.88
N ILE A 63 12.82 22.02 8.99
CA ILE A 63 14.05 21.26 8.80
C ILE A 63 14.52 21.48 7.36
N VAL A 64 15.78 21.89 7.21
CA VAL A 64 16.43 22.15 5.92
C VAL A 64 17.46 21.06 5.66
N GLY A 65 17.50 20.54 4.44
CA GLY A 65 18.42 19.47 4.06
C GLY A 65 17.94 18.07 4.40
N ASP A 66 18.89 17.13 4.47
CA ASP A 66 18.63 15.74 4.83
C ASP A 66 18.14 15.65 6.28
N LEU A 67 17.05 14.89 6.52
CA LEU A 67 16.63 14.58 7.88
C LEU A 67 17.59 13.56 8.50
N ASP A 68 18.09 13.87 9.69
CA ASP A 68 18.78 12.87 10.51
C ASP A 68 17.80 11.73 10.86
N PRO A 69 18.09 10.47 10.45
CA PRO A 69 17.25 9.32 10.80
C PRO A 69 17.04 9.16 12.31
N ALA A 70 18.01 9.56 13.14
CA ALA A 70 17.89 9.50 14.59
C ALA A 70 16.80 10.46 15.13
N MET A 71 16.55 11.55 14.41
CA MET A 71 15.56 12.56 14.76
C MET A 71 14.14 12.22 14.27
N MET A 72 14.00 11.35 13.26
CA MET A 72 12.68 10.96 12.72
C MET A 72 11.72 10.41 13.78
N LYS A 73 12.22 9.80 14.86
CA LYS A 73 11.35 9.28 15.92
C LYS A 73 10.53 10.37 16.61
N TYR A 74 11.04 11.59 16.68
CA TYR A 74 10.39 12.74 17.32
C TYR A 74 9.43 13.50 16.43
N PHE A 75 9.47 13.27 15.12
CA PHE A 75 8.71 14.02 14.13
C PHE A 75 7.64 13.16 13.46
N ASP A 76 6.45 13.71 13.29
CA ASP A 76 5.42 13.16 12.41
C ASP A 76 5.64 13.71 11.00
N CYS A 77 6.33 12.91 10.19
CA CYS A 77 6.61 13.21 8.78
C CYS A 77 5.52 12.73 7.82
N THR A 78 4.47 12.06 8.31
CA THR A 78 3.44 11.45 7.45
C THR A 78 2.61 12.48 6.68
N ARG A 79 2.50 13.71 7.22
CA ARG A 79 1.64 14.77 6.66
C ARG A 79 2.40 15.81 5.84
N SER A 80 3.74 15.80 5.86
CA SER A 80 4.57 16.80 5.18
C SER A 80 5.80 16.15 4.57
N GLY A 81 5.78 15.87 3.27
CA GLY A 81 6.97 15.42 2.54
C GLY A 81 7.99 16.54 2.34
N PRO A 82 9.23 16.21 1.93
CA PRO A 82 10.21 17.20 1.52
C PRO A 82 9.71 18.03 0.33
N ARG A 83 10.02 19.34 0.33
CA ARG A 83 9.69 20.27 -0.75
C ARG A 83 10.95 20.97 -1.25
N SER A 84 11.07 21.12 -2.56
CA SER A 84 12.16 21.89 -3.18
C SER A 84 11.66 23.30 -3.54
N PRO A 85 12.51 24.34 -3.47
CA PRO A 85 12.13 25.66 -3.97
C PRO A 85 12.12 25.73 -5.52
N PHE A 86 12.60 24.69 -6.19
CA PHE A 86 12.74 24.62 -7.64
C PHE A 86 11.55 23.93 -8.31
N ASP A 87 11.18 24.44 -9.47
CA ASP A 87 10.45 23.71 -10.50
C ASP A 87 11.37 23.67 -11.72
N SER A 88 11.73 22.47 -12.18
CA SER A 88 12.47 22.27 -13.42
C SER A 88 13.72 23.19 -13.54
N ASN A 89 14.53 23.24 -12.47
CA ASN A 89 15.76 24.05 -12.35
C ASN A 89 15.57 25.58 -12.28
N VAL A 90 14.35 26.07 -12.04
CA VAL A 90 14.04 27.47 -11.82
C VAL A 90 13.45 27.63 -10.41
N VAL A 91 13.97 28.60 -9.64
CA VAL A 91 13.42 28.90 -8.31
C VAL A 91 12.07 29.58 -8.47
N TYR A 92 11.04 29.05 -7.81
CA TYR A 92 9.69 29.60 -7.87
C TYR A 92 9.02 29.76 -6.50
N GLN A 93 9.34 28.89 -5.53
CA GLN A 93 8.85 28.99 -4.15
C GLN A 93 9.85 29.76 -3.29
N PHE A 94 9.73 31.08 -3.30
CA PHE A 94 10.66 31.96 -2.60
C PHE A 94 10.54 31.87 -1.07
N GLU A 95 9.37 31.49 -0.52
CA GLU A 95 9.25 31.24 0.93
C GLU A 95 10.08 30.01 1.36
N ILE A 96 10.19 29.00 0.49
CA ILE A 96 11.06 27.84 0.75
C ILE A 96 12.53 28.24 0.59
N MET A 97 12.82 29.05 -0.42
CA MET A 97 14.17 29.57 -0.67
C MET A 97 14.68 30.43 0.49
N GLU A 98 13.81 31.23 1.12
CA GLU A 98 14.11 32.01 2.32
C GLU A 98 14.55 31.10 3.47
N TYR A 99 13.81 30.01 3.78
CA TYR A 99 14.24 29.05 4.80
C TYR A 99 15.62 28.44 4.51
N ILE A 100 15.94 28.19 3.23
CA ILE A 100 17.23 27.64 2.81
C ILE A 100 18.35 28.67 2.99
N LEU A 101 18.11 29.94 2.62
CA LEU A 101 19.07 31.02 2.79
C LEU A 101 19.30 31.34 4.27
N ASP A 102 18.24 31.41 5.07
CA ASP A 102 18.33 31.57 6.53
C ASP A 102 19.22 30.51 7.15
N PHE A 103 18.96 29.23 6.80
CA PHE A 103 19.77 28.13 7.27
C PHE A 103 21.21 28.23 6.76
N ALA A 104 21.42 28.57 5.49
CA ALA A 104 22.76 28.70 4.90
C ALA A 104 23.58 29.80 5.59
N PHE A 105 23.02 30.99 5.79
CA PHE A 105 23.68 32.10 6.44
C PHE A 105 23.94 31.84 7.93
N ASP A 106 22.99 31.22 8.66
CA ASP A 106 23.23 30.76 10.03
C ASP A 106 24.42 29.79 10.08
N ARG A 107 24.47 28.80 9.17
CA ARG A 107 25.58 27.84 9.12
C ARG A 107 26.88 28.46 8.65
N LEU A 108 26.87 29.52 7.87
CA LEU A 108 28.07 30.30 7.54
C LEU A 108 28.56 31.14 8.74
N GLY A 109 27.74 31.29 9.78
CA GLY A 109 28.08 32.02 11.01
C GLY A 109 27.71 33.50 10.98
N ALA A 110 26.77 33.90 10.11
CA ALA A 110 26.24 35.25 10.10
C ALA A 110 25.33 35.46 11.33
N ASP A 111 25.79 36.26 12.30
CA ASP A 111 25.06 36.59 13.53
C ASP A 111 24.30 37.93 13.45
N GLY A 112 24.53 38.71 12.39
CA GLY A 112 23.95 40.04 12.20
C GLY A 112 22.51 40.03 11.70
N SER A 113 21.87 41.21 11.70
CA SER A 113 20.52 41.40 11.13
C SER A 113 20.48 41.38 9.60
N GLY A 114 21.64 41.28 8.95
CA GLY A 114 21.79 41.27 7.50
C GLY A 114 23.16 40.71 7.10
N ILE A 115 23.42 40.68 5.80
CA ILE A 115 24.62 40.12 5.19
C ILE A 115 25.48 41.25 4.62
N ASP A 116 26.59 41.55 5.30
CA ASP A 116 27.47 42.68 4.98
C ASP A 116 28.48 42.40 3.85
N HIS A 117 28.33 41.27 3.14
CA HIS A 117 29.25 40.81 2.09
C HIS A 117 28.56 40.75 0.73
N PRO A 118 29.24 41.10 -0.38
CA PRO A 118 28.75 40.84 -1.72
C PRO A 118 28.46 39.36 -1.93
N ILE A 119 27.49 39.03 -2.78
CA ILE A 119 27.14 37.65 -3.10
C ILE A 119 27.30 37.38 -4.60
N LEU A 120 27.99 36.30 -4.94
CA LEU A 120 27.86 35.66 -6.24
C LEU A 120 26.98 34.42 -6.08
N ILE A 121 25.86 34.35 -6.79
CA ILE A 121 24.94 33.22 -6.75
C ILE A 121 24.79 32.59 -8.14
N THR A 122 24.84 31.26 -8.20
CA THR A 122 24.60 30.54 -9.46
C THR A 122 23.11 30.48 -9.80
N GLU A 123 22.81 30.52 -11.10
CA GLU A 123 21.47 30.35 -11.67
C GLU A 123 21.52 29.45 -12.91
N SER A 124 20.34 29.07 -13.42
CA SER A 124 20.24 28.29 -14.65
C SER A 124 20.47 29.16 -15.89
N ALA A 125 20.94 28.54 -16.98
CA ALA A 125 21.04 29.21 -18.27
C ALA A 125 19.65 29.70 -18.71
N CYS A 126 19.58 30.95 -19.17
CA CYS A 126 18.32 31.60 -19.57
C CYS A 126 17.25 31.63 -18.46
N ASN A 127 17.66 31.80 -17.19
CA ASN A 127 16.75 31.93 -16.04
C ASN A 127 15.71 33.05 -16.29
N PRO A 128 14.40 32.81 -16.02
CA PRO A 128 13.38 33.84 -16.15
C PRO A 128 13.69 35.08 -15.32
N VAL A 129 13.53 36.25 -15.93
CA VAL A 129 13.78 37.54 -15.27
C VAL A 129 12.98 37.66 -13.97
N GLN A 130 11.72 37.18 -13.95
CA GLN A 130 10.88 37.24 -12.76
C GLN A 130 11.46 36.42 -11.58
N SER A 131 12.08 35.27 -11.86
CA SER A 131 12.75 34.47 -10.83
C SER A 131 13.99 35.22 -10.32
N ARG A 132 14.80 35.78 -11.22
CA ARG A 132 15.96 36.60 -10.87
C ARG A 132 15.59 37.84 -10.06
N SER A 133 14.53 38.56 -10.46
CA SER A 133 14.03 39.74 -9.74
C SER A 133 13.61 39.40 -8.32
N LYS A 134 12.84 38.33 -8.12
CA LYS A 134 12.44 37.88 -6.78
C LYS A 134 13.61 37.42 -5.92
N MET A 135 14.62 36.78 -6.53
CA MET A 135 15.85 36.43 -5.82
C MET A 135 16.62 37.69 -5.41
N ALA A 136 16.71 38.68 -6.30
CA ALA A 136 17.34 39.96 -5.98
C ALA A 136 16.59 40.71 -4.88
N GLU A 137 15.25 40.77 -4.96
CA GLU A 137 14.39 41.34 -3.91
C GLU A 137 14.66 40.68 -2.56
N LEU A 138 14.66 39.34 -2.50
CA LEU A 138 14.96 38.58 -1.29
C LEU A 138 16.37 38.93 -0.74
N LEU A 139 17.39 38.98 -1.59
CA LEU A 139 18.77 39.29 -1.15
C LEU A 139 18.95 40.76 -0.71
N PHE A 140 18.36 41.73 -1.40
CA PHE A 140 18.54 43.15 -1.11
C PHE A 140 17.63 43.66 0.01
N GLU A 141 16.35 43.28 0.00
CA GLU A 141 15.35 43.81 0.95
C GLU A 141 15.33 43.02 2.25
N THR A 142 15.38 41.68 2.19
CA THR A 142 15.35 40.83 3.39
C THR A 142 16.72 40.74 4.04
N TYR A 143 17.76 40.43 3.27
CA TYR A 143 19.11 40.20 3.81
C TYR A 143 20.02 41.43 3.76
N GLY A 144 19.62 42.51 3.06
CA GLY A 144 20.37 43.77 3.06
C GLY A 144 21.68 43.76 2.29
N VAL A 145 21.94 42.76 1.45
CA VAL A 145 23.22 42.49 0.77
C VAL A 145 23.76 43.72 0.03
N PRO A 146 25.06 44.07 0.12
CA PRO A 146 25.61 45.27 -0.52
C PRO A 146 25.66 45.19 -2.06
N ALA A 147 25.95 44.02 -2.63
CA ALA A 147 25.98 43.79 -4.07
C ALA A 147 25.76 42.31 -4.41
N VAL A 148 25.14 42.03 -5.56
CA VAL A 148 24.83 40.67 -6.02
C VAL A 148 25.25 40.48 -7.48
N ALA A 149 25.88 39.35 -7.78
CA ALA A 149 26.17 38.90 -9.14
C ALA A 149 25.50 37.54 -9.39
N PHE A 150 24.92 37.38 -10.59
CA PHE A 150 24.29 36.12 -11.02
C PHE A 150 25.13 35.49 -12.13
N GLY A 151 25.39 34.19 -12.05
CA GLY A 151 26.11 33.49 -13.11
C GLY A 151 25.64 32.06 -13.31
N VAL A 152 25.93 31.51 -14.47
CA VAL A 152 25.50 30.17 -14.88
C VAL A 152 26.50 29.15 -14.36
N ASP A 153 26.01 28.19 -13.60
CA ASP A 153 26.76 27.08 -13.00
C ASP A 153 27.66 26.33 -14.02
N ALA A 154 27.08 25.91 -15.14
CA ALA A 154 27.79 25.19 -16.20
C ALA A 154 28.88 26.06 -16.85
N ALA A 155 28.70 27.38 -16.89
CA ALA A 155 29.69 28.29 -17.45
C ALA A 155 30.88 28.48 -16.51
N PHE A 156 30.64 28.59 -15.20
CA PHE A 156 31.71 28.57 -14.21
C PHE A 156 32.50 27.26 -14.24
N SER A 157 31.81 26.11 -14.34
CA SER A 157 32.48 24.82 -14.46
C SER A 157 33.33 24.72 -15.73
N TYR A 158 32.82 25.20 -16.86
CA TYR A 158 33.58 25.24 -18.11
C TYR A 158 34.83 26.10 -17.99
N LYS A 159 34.71 27.30 -17.42
CA LYS A 159 35.85 28.19 -17.20
C LYS A 159 36.89 27.62 -16.27
N TYR A 160 36.47 27.02 -15.16
CA TYR A 160 37.39 26.36 -14.25
C TYR A 160 38.20 25.26 -14.95
N ASN A 161 37.54 24.44 -15.77
CA ASN A 161 38.19 23.38 -16.54
C ASN A 161 39.07 23.91 -17.68
N GLN A 162 38.69 25.04 -18.30
CA GLN A 162 39.50 25.74 -19.29
C GLN A 162 40.82 26.24 -18.67
N LEU A 163 40.78 26.82 -17.47
CA LEU A 163 41.97 27.29 -16.75
C LEU A 163 42.96 26.16 -16.44
N HIS A 164 42.45 24.94 -16.25
CA HIS A 164 43.26 23.76 -15.98
C HIS A 164 43.63 22.98 -17.25
N GLY A 165 43.31 23.51 -18.43
CA GLY A 165 43.66 22.89 -19.72
C GLY A 165 42.88 21.64 -20.08
N ILE A 166 41.75 21.37 -19.42
CA ILE A 166 40.89 20.21 -19.68
C ILE A 166 40.05 20.42 -20.95
N CYS A 167 39.53 21.64 -21.14
CA CYS A 167 38.80 22.02 -22.34
C CYS A 167 39.42 23.27 -23.01
N LYS A 168 39.09 23.47 -24.29
CA LYS A 168 39.63 24.56 -25.10
C LYS A 168 38.82 25.86 -24.93
N LYS A 169 39.27 26.92 -25.60
CA LYS A 169 38.53 28.19 -25.70
C LYS A 169 37.18 28.01 -26.37
N ASP A 170 37.18 27.32 -27.50
CA ASP A 170 35.97 26.95 -28.24
C ASP A 170 35.60 25.52 -27.90
N GLY A 171 34.34 25.29 -27.60
CA GLY A 171 33.86 23.97 -27.18
C GLY A 171 32.38 23.98 -26.85
N ILE A 172 31.87 22.85 -26.38
CA ILE A 172 30.49 22.74 -25.91
C ILE A 172 30.53 22.14 -24.51
N VAL A 173 29.85 22.77 -23.55
CA VAL A 173 29.56 22.12 -22.28
C VAL A 173 28.23 21.39 -22.38
N LEU A 174 28.23 20.11 -22.02
CA LEU A 174 27.05 19.29 -21.81
C LEU A 174 26.91 19.04 -20.30
N CYS A 175 25.85 19.59 -19.71
CA CYS A 175 25.60 19.55 -18.27
C CYS A 175 24.31 18.78 -17.98
N PRO A 176 24.35 17.43 -17.87
CA PRO A 176 23.24 16.67 -17.33
C PRO A 176 23.13 16.88 -15.81
N GLY A 177 22.24 17.79 -15.43
CA GLY A 177 22.00 18.21 -14.06
C GLY A 177 20.99 17.32 -13.32
N PHE A 178 20.47 17.84 -12.20
CA PHE A 178 19.53 17.11 -11.37
C PHE A 178 18.13 17.03 -11.98
N THR A 179 17.54 18.16 -12.37
CA THR A 179 16.18 18.19 -12.95
C THR A 179 16.20 18.35 -14.47
N THR A 180 17.23 18.97 -15.02
CA THR A 180 17.33 19.37 -16.42
C THR A 180 18.73 19.15 -16.93
N THR A 181 18.87 19.09 -18.26
CA THR A 181 20.16 18.95 -18.92
C THR A 181 20.33 20.09 -19.92
N HIS A 182 21.52 20.71 -19.92
CA HIS A 182 21.83 21.87 -20.76
C HIS A 182 23.00 21.56 -21.70
N ALA A 183 22.94 22.10 -22.91
CA ALA A 183 24.09 22.24 -23.80
C ALA A 183 24.35 23.73 -24.04
N ILE A 184 25.57 24.19 -23.80
CA ILE A 184 25.96 25.59 -23.99
C ILE A 184 27.25 25.62 -24.82
N PRO A 185 27.24 26.21 -26.02
CA PRO A 185 28.45 26.38 -26.82
C PRO A 185 29.27 27.56 -26.29
N PHE A 186 30.59 27.42 -26.37
CA PHE A 186 31.58 28.43 -26.01
C PHE A 186 32.35 28.82 -27.27
N VAL A 187 32.48 30.13 -27.50
CA VAL A 187 33.26 30.70 -28.60
C VAL A 187 34.10 31.84 -28.06
N ASP A 188 35.40 31.83 -28.37
CA ASP A 188 36.40 32.75 -27.84
C ASP A 188 36.40 32.81 -26.31
N GLY A 189 36.05 31.68 -25.68
CA GLY A 189 35.94 31.55 -24.23
C GLY A 189 34.63 32.05 -23.62
N GLU A 190 33.68 32.63 -24.36
CA GLU A 190 32.40 33.08 -23.78
C GLU A 190 31.24 32.13 -24.14
N PRO A 191 30.25 31.95 -23.24
CA PRO A 191 29.06 31.16 -23.55
C PRO A 191 28.16 31.89 -24.55
N ILE A 192 27.72 31.18 -25.58
CA ILE A 192 26.80 31.68 -26.60
C ILE A 192 25.39 31.13 -26.32
N TYR A 193 24.61 31.88 -25.53
CA TYR A 193 23.29 31.44 -25.08
C TYR A 193 22.25 31.27 -26.22
N THR A 194 22.40 31.97 -27.34
CA THR A 194 21.55 31.76 -28.54
C THR A 194 21.73 30.38 -29.15
N GLY A 195 22.93 29.80 -29.01
CA GLY A 195 23.25 28.43 -29.40
C GLY A 195 22.93 27.39 -28.32
N SER A 196 22.49 27.80 -27.12
CA SER A 196 22.20 26.85 -26.04
C SER A 196 20.90 26.09 -26.26
N CYS A 197 20.80 24.88 -25.70
CA CYS A 197 19.54 24.14 -25.65
C CYS A 197 19.40 23.39 -24.32
N ARG A 198 18.17 23.01 -24.00
CA ARG A 198 17.79 22.38 -22.73
C ARG A 198 16.81 21.25 -23.00
N THR A 199 16.98 20.14 -22.28
CA THR A 199 15.97 19.09 -22.13
C THR A 199 15.54 18.99 -20.66
N ASN A 200 14.28 18.63 -20.43
CA ASN A 200 13.66 18.51 -19.10
C ASN A 200 13.85 17.10 -18.52
N ILE A 201 15.00 16.49 -18.78
CA ILE A 201 15.43 15.24 -18.17
C ILE A 201 16.70 15.51 -17.37
N GLY A 202 16.84 14.82 -16.23
CA GLY A 202 18.00 14.88 -15.36
C GLY A 202 17.99 13.73 -14.36
N GLY A 203 18.90 13.77 -13.39
CA GLY A 203 19.06 12.74 -12.35
C GLY A 203 17.82 12.46 -11.49
N TYR A 204 16.94 13.44 -11.29
CA TYR A 204 15.66 13.30 -10.60
C TYR A 204 14.75 12.35 -11.36
N HIS A 205 14.64 12.52 -12.67
CA HIS A 205 13.80 11.69 -13.53
C HIS A 205 14.30 10.25 -13.60
N ILE A 206 15.63 10.04 -13.58
CA ILE A 206 16.22 8.70 -13.50
C ILE A 206 15.82 8.00 -12.19
N THR A 207 15.94 8.72 -11.06
CA THR A 207 15.54 8.21 -9.74
C THR A 207 14.05 7.89 -9.70
N ASP A 208 13.20 8.80 -10.16
CA ASP A 208 11.75 8.62 -10.13
C ASP A 208 11.32 7.46 -11.03
N TYR A 209 11.91 7.34 -12.22
CA TYR A 209 11.64 6.22 -13.11
C TYR A 209 12.06 4.88 -12.50
N LEU A 210 13.22 4.81 -11.85
CA LEU A 210 13.65 3.60 -11.12
C LEU A 210 12.68 3.24 -10.01
N LYS A 211 12.27 4.22 -9.20
CA LYS A 211 11.28 4.03 -8.14
C LYS A 211 9.96 3.49 -8.70
N GLN A 212 9.46 4.07 -9.79
CA GLN A 212 8.20 3.64 -10.43
C GLN A 212 8.31 2.20 -10.95
N LEU A 213 9.38 1.86 -11.66
CA LEU A 213 9.59 0.50 -12.18
C LEU A 213 9.68 -0.54 -11.06
N LEU A 214 10.44 -0.26 -10.00
CA LEU A 214 10.52 -1.15 -8.84
C LEU A 214 9.17 -1.31 -8.13
N SER A 215 8.39 -0.22 -8.02
CA SER A 215 7.05 -0.27 -7.41
C SER A 215 6.07 -1.11 -8.23
N LEU A 216 6.17 -1.05 -9.55
CA LEU A 216 5.36 -1.86 -10.47
C LEU A 216 5.80 -3.33 -10.45
N LYS A 217 7.11 -3.59 -10.37
CA LYS A 217 7.69 -4.94 -10.34
C LYS A 217 7.45 -5.65 -9.01
N TYR A 218 7.42 -4.92 -7.89
CA TYR A 218 7.22 -5.46 -6.54
C TYR A 218 6.11 -4.71 -5.78
N PRO A 219 4.82 -4.91 -6.13
CA PRO A 219 3.71 -4.15 -5.55
C PRO A 219 3.60 -4.26 -4.02
N PHE A 220 3.89 -5.44 -3.46
CA PHE A 220 3.85 -5.70 -2.01
C PHE A 220 4.89 -4.88 -1.23
N HIS A 221 5.97 -4.46 -1.89
CA HIS A 221 7.06 -3.68 -1.29
C HIS A 221 7.05 -2.22 -1.74
N SER A 222 6.00 -1.75 -2.42
CA SER A 222 5.89 -0.39 -2.95
C SER A 222 6.22 0.71 -1.93
N SER A 223 5.79 0.53 -0.67
CA SER A 223 6.08 1.46 0.44
C SER A 223 7.56 1.50 0.86
N ARG A 224 8.36 0.49 0.50
CA ARG A 224 9.81 0.42 0.77
C ARG A 224 10.64 1.16 -0.27
N PHE A 225 10.11 1.40 -1.47
CA PHE A 225 10.78 2.16 -2.52
C PHE A 225 10.57 3.66 -2.32
N THR A 226 11.18 4.22 -1.27
CA THR A 226 11.23 5.68 -1.09
C THR A 226 12.12 6.32 -2.17
N TRP A 227 11.95 7.62 -2.41
CA TRP A 227 12.71 8.32 -3.44
C TRP A 227 14.20 8.36 -3.11
N GLU A 228 14.54 8.58 -1.84
CA GLU A 228 15.91 8.57 -1.33
C GLU A 228 16.58 7.21 -1.55
N LYS A 229 15.84 6.13 -1.27
CA LYS A 229 16.39 4.79 -1.46
C LYS A 229 16.57 4.43 -2.93
N ALA A 230 15.64 4.85 -3.80
CA ALA A 230 15.83 4.73 -5.24
C ALA A 230 17.04 5.53 -5.73
N GLU A 231 17.32 6.69 -5.13
CA GLU A 231 18.49 7.49 -5.46
C GLU A 231 19.80 6.79 -5.07
N ASP A 232 19.87 6.18 -3.89
CA ASP A 232 21.01 5.35 -3.48
C ASP A 232 21.25 4.23 -4.51
N LEU A 233 20.19 3.48 -4.84
CA LEU A 233 20.26 2.37 -5.80
C LEU A 233 20.73 2.85 -7.18
N LYS A 234 20.26 4.03 -7.61
CA LYS A 234 20.74 4.67 -8.85
C LYS A 234 22.24 4.93 -8.78
N LEU A 235 22.71 5.56 -7.71
CA LEU A 235 24.12 5.95 -7.57
C LEU A 235 25.06 4.74 -7.40
N GLU A 236 24.59 3.67 -6.77
CA GLU A 236 25.39 2.47 -6.48
C GLU A 236 25.38 1.44 -7.62
N HIS A 237 24.28 1.36 -8.37
CA HIS A 237 24.05 0.23 -9.28
C HIS A 237 23.75 0.61 -10.71
N CYS A 238 23.33 1.84 -11.03
CA CYS A 238 23.02 2.19 -12.42
C CYS A 238 24.27 2.50 -13.25
N TYR A 239 24.18 2.25 -14.55
CA TYR A 239 25.21 2.53 -15.54
C TYR A 239 24.57 2.79 -16.91
N ILE A 240 25.31 3.37 -17.84
CA ILE A 240 24.86 3.61 -19.21
C ILE A 240 25.51 2.58 -20.12
N ALA A 241 24.70 1.89 -20.91
CA ALA A 241 25.19 0.92 -21.88
C ALA A 241 25.70 1.67 -23.14
N PRO A 242 26.89 1.36 -23.68
CA PRO A 242 27.36 1.95 -24.94
C PRO A 242 26.42 1.65 -26.11
N ASN A 243 25.84 0.45 -26.16
CA ASN A 243 24.81 0.06 -27.12
C ASN A 243 23.60 -0.53 -26.39
N TYR A 244 22.55 0.28 -26.24
CA TYR A 244 21.35 -0.09 -25.51
C TYR A 244 20.68 -1.37 -26.05
N ALA A 245 20.54 -1.50 -27.38
CA ALA A 245 19.85 -2.63 -27.99
C ALA A 245 20.57 -3.97 -27.74
N SER A 246 21.90 -3.96 -27.76
CA SER A 246 22.72 -5.14 -27.48
C SER A 246 22.62 -5.53 -26.00
N GLU A 247 22.64 -4.54 -25.10
CA GLU A 247 22.47 -4.76 -23.66
C GLU A 247 21.09 -5.33 -23.33
N VAL A 248 20.01 -4.85 -23.98
CA VAL A 248 18.67 -5.41 -23.81
C VAL A 248 18.64 -6.88 -24.23
N ARG A 249 19.22 -7.23 -25.40
CA ARG A 249 19.25 -8.62 -25.89
C ARG A 249 20.00 -9.54 -24.92
N LEU A 250 21.12 -9.08 -24.38
CA LEU A 250 21.93 -9.80 -23.41
C LEU A 250 21.12 -10.22 -22.17
N PHE A 251 20.25 -9.34 -21.67
CA PHE A 251 19.35 -9.63 -20.55
C PHE A 251 18.13 -10.47 -20.94
N GLN A 252 17.63 -10.32 -22.18
CA GLN A 252 16.53 -11.16 -22.70
C GLN A 252 16.95 -12.62 -22.88
N GLU A 253 18.20 -12.86 -23.30
CA GLU A 253 18.75 -14.20 -23.51
C GLU A 253 19.19 -14.89 -22.21
N GLY A 254 19.20 -14.18 -21.07
CA GLY A 254 19.58 -14.76 -19.78
C GLY A 254 21.03 -15.25 -19.73
N THR A 255 21.93 -14.56 -20.42
CA THR A 255 23.35 -14.95 -20.49
C THR A 255 24.04 -14.88 -19.12
N LYS A 256 25.17 -15.58 -18.96
CA LYS A 256 26.01 -15.47 -17.73
C LYS A 256 26.41 -14.02 -17.42
N GLU A 257 26.68 -13.23 -18.45
CA GLU A 257 27.01 -11.81 -18.27
C GLU A 257 25.81 -11.02 -17.70
N ALA A 258 24.57 -11.37 -18.08
CA ALA A 258 23.37 -10.76 -17.52
C ALA A 258 23.20 -11.08 -16.03
N GLU A 259 23.51 -12.30 -15.63
CA GLU A 259 23.51 -12.73 -14.23
C GLU A 259 24.58 -11.98 -13.41
N GLU A 260 25.80 -11.85 -13.94
CA GLU A 260 26.90 -11.09 -13.32
C GLU A 260 26.59 -9.60 -13.19
N LYS A 261 25.84 -9.04 -14.15
CA LYS A 261 25.32 -7.67 -14.12
C LYS A 261 24.02 -7.56 -13.33
N THR A 262 23.43 -8.62 -12.81
CA THR A 262 22.25 -8.49 -11.95
C THR A 262 22.69 -8.12 -10.53
N ARG A 263 21.92 -7.24 -9.87
CA ARG A 263 22.15 -6.83 -8.49
C ARG A 263 20.92 -7.15 -7.64
N TYR A 264 21.17 -7.42 -6.37
CA TYR A 264 20.13 -7.79 -5.42
C TYR A 264 20.15 -6.84 -4.24
N TRP A 265 18.98 -6.36 -3.86
CA TRP A 265 18.78 -5.58 -2.65
C TRP A 265 17.88 -6.37 -1.69
N GLN A 266 18.47 -6.80 -0.57
CA GLN A 266 17.76 -7.58 0.43
C GLN A 266 16.97 -6.64 1.36
N LEU A 267 15.65 -6.80 1.40
CA LEU A 267 14.80 -6.16 2.38
C LEU A 267 14.82 -6.93 3.71
N PRO A 268 14.59 -6.25 4.84
CA PRO A 268 14.46 -6.92 6.13
C PRO A 268 13.31 -7.93 6.10
N TRP A 269 13.62 -9.20 6.29
CA TRP A 269 12.66 -10.28 6.41
C TRP A 269 12.72 -10.86 7.82
N ILE A 270 11.54 -11.07 8.41
CA ILE A 270 11.40 -11.76 9.69
C ILE A 270 10.56 -13.00 9.39
N PRO A 271 11.09 -14.21 9.63
CA PRO A 271 10.32 -15.43 9.41
C PRO A 271 9.02 -15.36 10.21
N PRO A 272 7.88 -15.79 9.63
CA PRO A 272 6.64 -15.87 10.39
C PRO A 272 6.90 -16.74 11.63
N PRO A 273 6.40 -16.34 12.81
CA PRO A 273 6.59 -17.13 14.02
C PRO A 273 6.07 -18.53 13.75
N THR A 274 6.93 -19.54 13.96
CA THR A 274 6.51 -20.93 13.86
C THR A 274 5.40 -21.13 14.88
N GLU A 275 4.19 -21.47 14.43
CA GLU A 275 3.13 -21.92 15.33
C GLU A 275 3.59 -23.25 15.94
N VAL A 276 4.37 -23.16 17.03
CA VAL A 276 4.64 -24.33 17.84
C VAL A 276 3.28 -24.73 18.40
N PRO A 277 2.76 -25.93 18.09
CA PRO A 277 1.52 -26.37 18.67
C PRO A 277 1.64 -26.24 20.20
N PRO A 278 0.62 -25.72 20.90
CA PRO A 278 0.69 -25.53 22.34
C PRO A 278 1.11 -26.85 22.98
N SER A 279 2.17 -26.79 23.80
CA SER A 279 2.65 -27.95 24.57
C SER A 279 1.46 -28.64 25.26
N GLU A 280 1.51 -29.97 25.38
CA GLU A 280 0.49 -30.74 26.12
C GLU A 280 0.20 -30.12 27.49
N GLU A 281 1.21 -29.52 28.13
CA GLU A 281 1.09 -28.83 29.40
C GLU A 281 0.28 -27.52 29.30
N GLU A 282 0.41 -26.75 28.22
CA GLU A 282 -0.41 -25.55 27.99
C GLU A 282 -1.86 -25.89 27.62
N VAL A 283 -2.06 -26.96 26.84
CA VAL A 283 -3.39 -27.48 26.53
C VAL A 283 -4.07 -27.98 27.80
N ALA A 284 -3.34 -28.73 28.63
CA ALA A 284 -3.81 -29.19 29.94
C ALA A 284 -4.10 -28.01 30.89
N ARG A 285 -3.26 -26.96 30.91
CA ARG A 285 -3.49 -25.75 31.72
C ARG A 285 -4.75 -25.01 31.29
N LYS A 286 -4.97 -24.85 29.98
CA LYS A 286 -6.19 -24.22 29.43
C LYS A 286 -7.43 -25.08 29.69
N ALA A 287 -7.32 -26.40 29.57
CA ALA A 287 -8.40 -27.34 29.89
C ALA A 287 -8.76 -27.30 31.39
N ALA A 288 -7.75 -27.34 32.28
CA ALA A 288 -7.95 -27.22 33.73
C ALA A 288 -8.52 -25.86 34.14
N TYR A 289 -8.16 -24.78 33.43
CA TYR A 289 -8.75 -23.47 33.67
C TYR A 289 -10.23 -23.42 33.26
N ARG A 290 -10.58 -23.99 32.09
CA ARG A 290 -11.97 -24.13 31.64
C ARG A 290 -12.78 -25.02 32.57
N GLU A 291 -12.20 -26.10 33.07
CA GLU A 291 -12.82 -27.00 34.04
C GLU A 291 -13.07 -26.31 35.38
N LYS A 292 -12.08 -25.55 35.91
CA LYS A 292 -12.24 -24.74 37.12
C LYS A 292 -13.31 -23.65 36.95
N GLN A 293 -13.38 -23.00 35.79
CA GLN A 293 -14.46 -22.05 35.48
C GLN A 293 -15.82 -22.75 35.42
N GLY A 294 -15.90 -23.91 34.78
CA GLY A 294 -17.10 -24.74 34.76
C GLY A 294 -17.54 -25.18 36.15
N GLN A 295 -16.59 -25.56 37.01
CA GLN A 295 -16.87 -25.95 38.39
C GLN A 295 -17.41 -24.78 39.21
N ARG A 296 -16.78 -23.59 39.13
CA ARG A 296 -17.29 -22.39 39.80
C ARG A 296 -18.71 -22.02 39.38
N LEU A 297 -19.04 -22.19 38.09
CA LEU A 297 -20.39 -21.96 37.59
C LEU A 297 -21.39 -22.98 38.15
N ARG A 298 -21.00 -24.26 38.27
CA ARG A 298 -21.82 -25.31 38.91
C ARG A 298 -22.03 -25.01 40.40
N ASP A 299 -20.97 -24.69 41.13
CA ASP A 299 -21.05 -24.37 42.57
C ASP A 299 -21.92 -23.11 42.81
N MET A 300 -21.80 -22.08 41.96
CA MET A 300 -22.63 -20.88 42.04
C MET A 300 -24.10 -21.18 41.71
N ALA A 301 -24.37 -22.08 40.75
CA ALA A 301 -25.72 -22.52 40.43
C ALA A 301 -26.33 -23.35 41.58
N GLU A 302 -25.55 -24.21 42.22
CA GLU A 302 -25.96 -24.99 43.39
C GLU A 302 -26.22 -24.10 44.61
N ALA A 303 -25.36 -23.13 44.89
CA ALA A 303 -25.57 -22.15 45.95
C ALA A 303 -26.87 -21.34 45.74
N LYS A 304 -27.12 -20.85 44.51
CA LYS A 304 -28.37 -20.17 44.17
C LYS A 304 -29.60 -21.08 44.29
N ARG A 305 -29.44 -22.38 44.02
CA ARG A 305 -30.50 -23.38 44.17
C ARG A 305 -30.81 -23.58 45.66
N LEU A 306 -29.80 -23.70 46.50
CA LEU A 306 -29.92 -23.81 47.97
C LEU A 306 -30.60 -22.57 48.58
N THR A 307 -30.19 -21.37 48.20
CA THR A 307 -30.83 -20.13 48.70
C THR A 307 -32.31 -20.09 48.32
N LYS A 308 -32.64 -20.45 47.08
CA LYS A 308 -34.03 -20.50 46.60
C LYS A 308 -34.88 -21.54 47.32
N ILE A 309 -34.31 -22.70 47.66
CA ILE A 309 -35.00 -23.72 48.48
C ILE A 309 -35.30 -23.14 49.86
N ASN A 310 -34.31 -22.54 50.53
CA ASN A 310 -34.47 -21.98 51.86
C ASN A 310 -35.48 -20.83 51.91
N GLU A 311 -35.43 -19.91 50.95
CA GLU A 311 -36.42 -18.83 50.79
C GLU A 311 -37.84 -19.39 50.60
N SER A 312 -37.98 -20.41 49.75
CA SER A 312 -39.27 -21.06 49.51
C SER A 312 -39.78 -21.80 50.74
N GLU A 313 -38.90 -22.45 51.52
CA GLU A 313 -39.27 -23.12 52.78
C GLU A 313 -39.76 -22.13 53.83
N ASN A 314 -39.05 -21.01 54.01
CA ASN A 314 -39.44 -19.95 54.93
C ASN A 314 -40.77 -19.32 54.53
N HIS A 315 -40.96 -19.06 53.23
CA HIS A 315 -42.21 -18.52 52.72
C HIS A 315 -43.38 -19.50 52.92
N LEU A 316 -43.14 -20.80 52.72
CA LEU A 316 -44.13 -21.85 52.98
C LEU A 316 -44.49 -21.93 54.48
N GLN A 317 -43.52 -21.83 55.39
CA GLN A 317 -43.77 -21.77 56.82
C GLN A 317 -44.62 -20.55 57.21
N SER A 318 -44.31 -19.37 56.65
CA SER A 318 -45.07 -18.14 56.87
C SER A 318 -46.52 -18.27 56.37
N LEU A 319 -46.73 -18.77 55.15
CA LEU A 319 -48.06 -19.03 54.61
C LEU A 319 -48.84 -20.05 55.44
N ARG A 320 -48.17 -21.10 55.95
CA ARG A 320 -48.79 -22.10 56.82
C ARG A 320 -49.26 -21.51 58.14
N PHE A 321 -48.49 -20.55 58.69
CA PHE A 321 -48.86 -19.82 59.89
C PHE A 321 -50.06 -18.90 59.63
N LEU A 322 -50.06 -18.18 58.51
CA LEU A 322 -51.18 -17.33 58.10
C LEU A 322 -52.48 -18.13 57.87
N LEU A 323 -52.40 -19.28 57.21
CA LEU A 323 -53.56 -20.17 57.03
C LEU A 323 -54.11 -20.66 58.38
N LYS A 324 -53.24 -20.99 59.33
CA LYS A 324 -53.66 -21.42 60.68
C LYS A 324 -54.28 -20.29 61.49
N GLN A 325 -53.79 -19.05 61.35
CA GLN A 325 -54.39 -17.88 61.96
C GLN A 325 -55.75 -17.57 61.34
N LEU A 326 -55.85 -17.67 60.01
CA LEU A 326 -57.10 -17.46 59.28
C LEU A 326 -58.22 -18.42 59.73
N ASP A 327 -57.88 -19.66 60.09
CA ASP A 327 -58.84 -20.64 60.64
C ASP A 327 -59.36 -20.30 62.04
N GLN A 328 -58.78 -19.31 62.73
CA GLN A 328 -59.16 -18.87 64.07
C GLN A 328 -59.90 -17.52 64.08
N VAL A 329 -60.03 -16.86 62.93
CA VAL A 329 -60.72 -15.56 62.78
C VAL A 329 -62.20 -15.80 62.50
N GLU A 330 -63.10 -15.05 63.15
CA GLU A 330 -64.54 -15.13 62.88
C GLU A 330 -64.88 -14.60 61.47
N GLU A 331 -65.93 -15.15 60.83
CA GLU A 331 -66.21 -14.90 59.40
C GLU A 331 -66.35 -13.42 59.02
N ASP A 332 -66.85 -12.59 59.93
CA ASP A 332 -67.05 -11.15 59.72
C ASP A 332 -65.72 -10.36 59.66
N ASP A 333 -64.65 -10.87 60.27
CA ASP A 333 -63.35 -10.19 60.39
C ASP A 333 -62.32 -10.65 59.35
N ILE A 334 -62.60 -11.72 58.59
CA ILE A 334 -61.74 -12.29 57.53
C ILE A 334 -61.29 -11.24 56.49
N PRO A 335 -62.15 -10.34 55.98
CA PRO A 335 -61.72 -9.34 54.99
C PRO A 335 -60.67 -8.36 55.54
N SER A 336 -60.72 -8.03 56.83
CA SER A 336 -59.74 -7.14 57.48
C SER A 336 -58.38 -7.82 57.65
N PHE A 337 -58.36 -9.09 58.07
CA PHE A 337 -57.14 -9.89 58.22
C PHE A 337 -56.43 -10.14 56.88
N LEU A 338 -57.20 -10.40 55.82
CA LEU A 338 -56.66 -10.60 54.47
C LEU A 338 -56.08 -9.30 53.90
N SER A 339 -56.72 -8.16 54.15
CA SER A 339 -56.20 -6.81 53.84
C SER A 339 -54.84 -6.56 54.51
N ASP A 340 -54.72 -6.82 55.81
CA ASP A 340 -53.49 -6.55 56.58
C ASP A 340 -52.32 -7.48 56.19
N THR A 341 -52.61 -8.66 55.67
CA THR A 341 -51.62 -9.66 55.23
C THR A 341 -51.28 -9.56 53.74
N GLY A 342 -51.99 -8.70 52.99
CA GLY A 342 -51.73 -8.40 51.58
C GLY A 342 -52.31 -9.40 50.58
N TYR A 343 -53.30 -10.23 50.98
CA TYR A 343 -53.99 -11.18 50.11
C TYR A 343 -55.45 -10.77 49.88
N ALA A 344 -55.98 -10.93 48.67
CA ALA A 344 -57.34 -10.48 48.36
C ALA A 344 -58.42 -11.51 48.72
N SER A 345 -58.06 -12.79 48.87
CA SER A 345 -59.00 -13.87 49.23
C SER A 345 -58.29 -15.09 49.84
N ARG A 346 -59.05 -15.90 50.59
CA ARG A 346 -58.58 -17.21 51.11
C ARG A 346 -58.10 -18.14 49.99
N GLN A 347 -58.80 -18.16 48.86
CA GLN A 347 -58.44 -18.96 47.68
C GLN A 347 -57.10 -18.53 47.06
N GLU A 348 -56.78 -17.23 47.11
CA GLU A 348 -55.49 -16.73 46.65
C GLU A 348 -54.35 -17.20 47.57
N LEU A 349 -54.56 -17.20 48.89
CA LEU A 349 -53.60 -17.70 49.88
C LEU A 349 -53.34 -19.22 49.73
N GLU A 350 -54.38 -20.03 49.50
CA GLU A 350 -54.26 -21.47 49.26
C GLU A 350 -53.61 -21.78 47.89
N SER A 351 -53.89 -20.94 46.88
CA SER A 351 -53.27 -21.02 45.55
C SER A 351 -51.78 -20.69 45.60
N THR A 352 -51.38 -19.64 46.33
CA THR A 352 -49.97 -19.27 46.52
C THR A 352 -49.23 -20.34 47.32
N PHE A 353 -49.84 -20.89 48.37
CA PHE A 353 -49.29 -22.03 49.13
C PHE A 353 -49.00 -23.24 48.23
N SER A 354 -49.94 -23.60 47.35
CA SER A 354 -49.79 -24.72 46.40
C SER A 354 -48.71 -24.46 45.35
N LYS A 355 -48.62 -23.23 44.81
CA LYS A 355 -47.59 -22.82 43.85
C LYS A 355 -46.18 -22.85 44.46
N VAL A 356 -46.05 -22.42 45.72
CA VAL A 356 -44.79 -22.42 46.45
C VAL A 356 -44.33 -23.86 46.71
N ILE A 357 -45.22 -24.77 47.12
CA ILE A 357 -44.91 -26.21 47.23
C ILE A 357 -44.39 -26.79 45.91
N GLN A 358 -45.04 -26.47 44.78
CA GLN A 358 -44.65 -26.99 43.48
C GLN A 358 -43.28 -26.43 43.02
N SER A 359 -43.03 -25.14 43.26
CA SER A 359 -41.73 -24.49 43.02
C SER A 359 -40.62 -25.14 43.86
N LEU A 360 -40.93 -25.45 45.12
CA LEU A 360 -39.99 -26.03 46.08
C LEU A 360 -39.62 -27.47 45.71
N ARG A 361 -40.59 -28.30 45.29
CA ARG A 361 -40.34 -29.64 44.75
C ARG A 361 -39.45 -29.61 43.51
N LYS A 362 -39.73 -28.70 42.57
CA LYS A 362 -38.91 -28.50 41.37
C LYS A 362 -37.50 -28.05 41.70
N ALA A 363 -37.34 -27.20 42.72
CA ALA A 363 -36.04 -26.76 43.22
C ALA A 363 -35.28 -27.88 43.94
N ARG A 364 -35.95 -28.77 44.70
CA ARG A 364 -35.34 -29.95 45.35
C ARG A 364 -34.97 -31.06 44.37
N GLY A 365 -35.47 -31.02 43.14
CA GLY A 365 -35.18 -32.02 42.11
C GLY A 365 -35.84 -33.37 42.41
N GLU A 366 -36.88 -33.36 43.24
CA GLU A 366 -37.69 -34.54 43.49
C GLU A 366 -38.46 -34.90 42.21
N PRO A 367 -38.38 -36.16 41.73
CA PRO A 367 -39.23 -36.61 40.64
C PRO A 367 -40.70 -36.53 41.08
N LYS A 368 -41.62 -36.30 40.12
CA LYS A 368 -43.03 -36.54 40.37
C LYS A 368 -43.17 -38.02 40.77
N ASN A 369 -43.74 -38.30 41.94
CA ASN A 369 -44.20 -39.66 42.27
C ASN A 369 -45.34 -40.03 41.30
N GLU A 370 -45.00 -40.62 40.16
CA GLU A 370 -45.76 -41.71 39.58
C GLU A 370 -44.93 -42.99 39.80
N PRO A 371 -45.56 -44.17 39.99
CA PRO A 371 -44.86 -45.36 40.47
C PRO A 371 -43.80 -45.86 39.47
N ASP A 372 -42.66 -46.31 40.02
CA ASP A 372 -41.59 -47.06 39.36
C ASP A 372 -42.12 -48.30 38.65
N GLU A 373 -41.73 -48.55 37.40
CA GLU A 373 -41.39 -49.90 36.95
C GLU A 373 -40.13 -49.89 36.07
N SER A 374 -39.19 -50.71 36.52
CA SER A 374 -37.92 -51.08 35.92
C SER A 374 -38.09 -51.94 34.66
N GLU A 375 -37.07 -51.87 33.81
CA GLU A 375 -36.82 -52.59 32.56
C GLU A 375 -37.27 -54.07 32.54
N GLU A 376 -38.10 -54.45 31.56
CA GLU A 376 -37.96 -55.72 30.82
C GLU A 376 -38.80 -55.71 29.51
N ASN A 377 -38.19 -56.25 28.46
CA ASN A 377 -38.74 -56.68 27.16
C ASN A 377 -39.39 -55.68 26.17
N THR A 378 -38.68 -55.55 25.06
CA THR A 378 -39.08 -54.98 23.76
C THR A 378 -40.34 -55.64 23.18
N ASP A 379 -41.12 -54.79 22.49
CA ASP A 379 -42.18 -55.10 21.51
C ASP A 379 -43.67 -55.06 21.91
N SER A 380 -44.05 -54.62 23.12
CA SER A 380 -45.47 -54.26 23.41
C SER A 380 -45.72 -52.86 24.00
N PHE A 381 -44.68 -52.05 24.20
CA PHE A 381 -44.74 -50.81 25.00
C PHE A 381 -45.02 -49.49 24.25
N ASN A 382 -45.54 -49.51 23.01
CA ASN A 382 -45.85 -48.25 22.33
C ASN A 382 -47.18 -47.61 22.79
N ASN A 383 -48.03 -48.36 23.50
CA ASN A 383 -49.34 -47.89 23.96
C ASN A 383 -49.34 -47.25 25.37
N GLU A 384 -48.32 -47.48 26.20
CA GLU A 384 -48.34 -47.00 27.59
C GLU A 384 -47.60 -45.66 27.80
N LYS A 385 -46.61 -45.34 26.95
CA LYS A 385 -45.80 -44.11 27.13
C LYS A 385 -46.53 -42.81 26.75
N TYR A 386 -47.58 -42.91 25.93
CA TYR A 386 -48.38 -41.77 25.45
C TYR A 386 -49.85 -42.18 25.28
N PRO A 387 -50.58 -42.43 26.39
CA PRO A 387 -51.88 -43.10 26.37
C PRO A 387 -52.98 -42.33 25.62
N LEU A 388 -52.84 -41.02 25.47
CA LEU A 388 -53.84 -40.17 24.80
C LEU A 388 -53.69 -40.17 23.27
N LEU A 389 -52.59 -40.67 22.70
CA LEU A 389 -52.36 -40.66 21.25
C LEU A 389 -53.35 -41.55 20.47
N ASN A 390 -53.81 -42.64 21.09
CA ASN A 390 -54.68 -43.63 20.44
C ASN A 390 -56.18 -43.41 20.70
N VAL A 391 -56.55 -42.39 21.47
CA VAL A 391 -57.96 -42.06 21.76
C VAL A 391 -58.45 -41.03 20.74
N PRO A 392 -59.56 -41.27 20.00
CA PRO A 392 -60.12 -40.31 19.05
C PRO A 392 -60.44 -38.95 19.68
N ASP A 393 -60.23 -37.87 18.93
CA ASP A 393 -60.36 -36.49 19.42
C ASP A 393 -61.77 -36.16 19.95
N ASP A 394 -62.78 -36.81 19.38
CA ASP A 394 -64.21 -36.63 19.73
C ASP A 394 -64.57 -37.16 21.13
N MET A 395 -63.67 -37.96 21.72
CA MET A 395 -63.84 -38.57 23.05
C MET A 395 -62.96 -37.93 24.12
N LEU A 396 -62.33 -36.78 23.82
CA LEU A 396 -61.40 -36.10 24.70
C LEU A 396 -61.93 -34.73 25.13
N THR A 397 -61.75 -34.39 26.41
CA THR A 397 -62.07 -33.04 26.90
C THR A 397 -61.07 -32.00 26.35
N PRO A 398 -61.41 -30.69 26.34
CA PRO A 398 -60.52 -29.64 25.84
C PRO A 398 -59.12 -29.62 26.50
N GLU A 399 -59.03 -30.04 27.76
CA GLU A 399 -57.77 -30.18 28.49
C GLU A 399 -57.00 -31.44 28.07
N GLN A 400 -57.69 -32.55 27.84
CA GLN A 400 -57.08 -33.79 27.34
C GLN A 400 -56.58 -33.66 25.89
N LEU A 401 -57.23 -32.84 25.06
CA LEU A 401 -56.74 -32.49 23.71
C LEU A 401 -55.43 -31.68 23.75
N LYS A 402 -55.27 -30.79 24.74
CA LYS A 402 -54.00 -30.08 24.96
C LYS A 402 -52.88 -31.03 25.42
N GLU A 403 -53.20 -31.97 26.31
CA GLU A 403 -52.25 -32.98 26.80
C GLU A 403 -51.84 -33.94 25.67
N LYS A 404 -52.80 -34.37 24.82
CA LYS A 404 -52.54 -35.20 23.62
C LYS A 404 -51.61 -34.50 22.63
N LYS A 405 -51.80 -33.20 22.36
CA LYS A 405 -50.89 -32.40 21.51
C LYS A 405 -49.48 -32.33 22.08
N LYS A 406 -49.34 -32.23 23.41
CA LYS A 406 -48.06 -32.19 24.10
C LYS A 406 -47.35 -33.56 24.07
N GLN A 407 -48.10 -34.66 24.23
CA GLN A 407 -47.58 -36.02 24.08
C GLN A 407 -47.13 -36.30 22.64
N LEU A 408 -47.91 -35.88 21.65
CA LEU A 408 -47.54 -35.98 20.23
C LEU A 408 -46.25 -35.21 19.93
N PHE A 409 -46.10 -34.00 20.49
CA PHE A 409 -44.89 -33.20 20.32
C PHE A 409 -43.65 -33.84 20.95
N LEU A 410 -43.77 -34.41 22.17
CA LEU A 410 -42.64 -35.12 22.79
C LEU A 410 -42.23 -36.35 22.00
N LYS A 411 -43.20 -37.17 21.55
CA LYS A 411 -42.96 -38.37 20.75
C LYS A 411 -42.28 -38.03 19.41
N THR A 412 -42.79 -37.03 18.70
CA THR A 412 -42.20 -36.60 17.42
C THR A 412 -40.79 -36.03 17.58
N THR A 413 -40.51 -35.34 18.69
CA THR A 413 -39.17 -34.79 18.98
C THR A 413 -38.15 -35.88 19.31
N THR A 414 -38.53 -36.89 20.10
CA THR A 414 -37.62 -38.00 20.46
C THR A 414 -37.39 -38.95 19.28
N GLU A 415 -38.44 -39.29 18.52
CA GLU A 415 -38.33 -40.10 17.31
C GLU A 415 -37.52 -39.38 16.21
N GLY A 416 -37.67 -38.06 16.07
CA GLY A 416 -36.88 -37.26 15.13
C GLY A 416 -35.38 -37.29 15.44
N ARG A 417 -34.99 -37.22 16.72
CA ARG A 417 -33.58 -37.35 17.15
C ARG A 417 -33.03 -38.75 16.92
N GLN A 418 -33.83 -39.80 17.16
CA GLN A 418 -33.42 -41.17 16.90
C GLN A 418 -33.24 -41.44 15.39
N ARG A 419 -34.17 -40.99 14.55
CA ARG A 419 -34.06 -41.11 13.08
C ARG A 419 -32.84 -40.37 12.53
N ALA A 420 -32.55 -39.16 13.02
CA ALA A 420 -31.36 -38.42 12.61
C ALA A 420 -30.05 -39.13 12.99
N ARG A 421 -30.02 -39.80 14.16
CA ARG A 421 -28.85 -40.58 14.60
C ARG A 421 -28.71 -41.89 13.81
N GLN A 422 -29.80 -42.59 13.52
CA GLN A 422 -29.80 -43.78 12.67
C GLN A 422 -29.36 -43.45 11.24
N LYS A 423 -29.88 -42.37 10.64
CA LYS A 423 -29.49 -41.94 9.30
C LYS A 423 -27.99 -41.63 9.20
N ARG A 424 -27.42 -40.97 10.20
CA ARG A 424 -25.96 -40.73 10.26
C ARG A 424 -25.15 -42.04 10.32
N ASN A 425 -25.56 -42.98 11.18
CA ASN A 425 -24.89 -44.27 11.30
C ASN A 425 -25.01 -45.11 10.01
N GLU A 426 -26.16 -45.07 9.33
CA GLU A 426 -26.35 -45.74 8.04
C GLU A 426 -25.51 -45.10 6.92
N GLU A 427 -25.41 -43.76 6.87
CA GLU A 427 -24.55 -43.04 5.92
C GLU A 427 -23.06 -43.36 6.15
N GLU A 428 -22.62 -43.47 7.40
CA GLU A 428 -21.26 -43.90 7.74
C GLU A 428 -20.99 -45.34 7.31
N LEU A 429 -21.92 -46.27 7.61
CA LEU A 429 -21.79 -47.68 7.22
C LEU A 429 -21.79 -47.86 5.69
N GLN A 430 -22.58 -47.05 4.97
CA GLN A 430 -22.58 -47.06 3.50
C GLN A 430 -21.26 -46.53 2.92
N LYS A 431 -20.64 -45.53 3.53
CA LYS A 431 -19.32 -45.02 3.12
C LYS A 431 -18.22 -46.06 3.34
N GLU A 432 -18.22 -46.72 4.49
CA GLU A 432 -17.28 -47.82 4.77
C GLU A 432 -17.43 -48.97 3.77
N ARG A 433 -18.67 -49.39 3.47
CA ARG A 433 -18.92 -50.45 2.51
C ARG A 433 -18.44 -50.07 1.10
N LYS A 434 -18.67 -48.83 0.67
CA LYS A 434 -18.17 -48.33 -0.63
C LYS A 434 -16.64 -48.31 -0.68
N HIS A 435 -15.99 -47.85 0.38
CA HIS A 435 -14.52 -47.85 0.47
C HIS A 435 -13.95 -49.27 0.38
N GLN A 436 -14.55 -50.24 1.07
CA GLN A 436 -14.11 -51.64 1.01
C GLN A 436 -14.26 -52.24 -0.40
N LEU A 437 -15.40 -51.99 -1.06
CA LEU A 437 -15.64 -52.47 -2.42
C LEU A 437 -14.67 -51.84 -3.43
N GLU A 438 -14.32 -50.56 -3.25
CA GLU A 438 -13.36 -49.87 -4.09
C GLU A 438 -11.93 -50.39 -3.91
N GLU A 439 -11.52 -50.70 -2.66
CA GLU A 439 -10.22 -51.34 -2.38
C GLU A 439 -10.13 -52.77 -2.93
N GLU A 440 -11.23 -53.54 -2.89
CA GLU A 440 -11.30 -54.86 -3.50
C GLU A 440 -11.13 -54.78 -5.02
N ARG A 441 -11.83 -53.87 -5.71
CA ARG A 441 -11.66 -53.65 -7.16
C ARG A 441 -10.23 -53.27 -7.54
N ARG A 442 -9.59 -52.40 -6.74
CA ARG A 442 -8.18 -52.02 -6.92
C ARG A 442 -7.26 -53.24 -6.80
N ARG A 443 -7.54 -54.17 -5.88
CA ARG A 443 -6.70 -55.36 -5.64
C ARG A 443 -6.90 -56.44 -6.71
N GLU A 444 -8.10 -56.57 -7.27
CA GLU A 444 -8.41 -57.56 -8.30
C GLU A 444 -7.85 -57.21 -9.68
N ASN A 445 -7.91 -55.94 -10.12
CA ASN A 445 -7.35 -55.52 -11.41
C ASN A 445 -6.84 -54.06 -11.39
N PRO A 446 -5.56 -53.85 -10.99
CA PRO A 446 -4.99 -52.51 -10.81
C PRO A 446 -4.92 -51.66 -12.09
N GLU A 447 -4.65 -52.28 -13.25
CA GLU A 447 -4.52 -51.57 -14.54
C GLU A 447 -5.88 -51.05 -15.00
N PHE A 448 -6.92 -51.88 -14.93
CA PHE A 448 -8.28 -51.49 -15.30
C PHE A 448 -8.82 -50.39 -14.37
N TYR A 449 -8.56 -50.48 -13.07
CA TYR A 449 -8.94 -49.46 -12.10
C TYR A 449 -8.24 -48.11 -12.35
N LEU A 450 -6.95 -48.12 -12.71
CA LEU A 450 -6.22 -46.90 -13.08
C LEU A 450 -6.82 -46.25 -14.33
N GLU A 451 -7.16 -47.04 -15.35
CA GLU A 451 -7.76 -46.54 -16.59
C GLU A 451 -9.18 -45.97 -16.35
N GLU A 452 -10.00 -46.66 -15.54
CA GLU A 452 -11.31 -46.18 -15.09
C GLU A 452 -11.20 -44.83 -14.35
N MET A 453 -10.22 -44.70 -13.45
CA MET A 453 -9.97 -43.45 -12.70
C MET A 453 -9.52 -42.30 -13.61
N ARG A 454 -8.72 -42.57 -14.64
CA ARG A 454 -8.30 -41.55 -15.63
C ARG A 454 -9.48 -41.08 -16.49
N VAL A 455 -10.39 -41.98 -16.85
CA VAL A 455 -11.62 -41.64 -17.58
C VAL A 455 -12.53 -40.77 -16.72
N GLN A 456 -12.77 -41.16 -15.47
CA GLN A 456 -13.57 -40.38 -14.52
C GLN A 456 -12.98 -38.97 -14.29
N TYR A 457 -11.67 -38.87 -14.11
CA TYR A 457 -10.99 -37.57 -13.97
C TYR A 457 -11.23 -36.67 -15.19
N LYS A 458 -11.13 -37.22 -16.40
CA LYS A 458 -11.35 -36.47 -17.64
C LYS A 458 -12.80 -36.00 -17.79
N GLU A 459 -13.77 -36.85 -17.48
CA GLU A 459 -15.19 -36.50 -17.54
C GLU A 459 -15.55 -35.39 -16.53
N VAL A 460 -15.03 -35.46 -15.31
CA VAL A 460 -15.26 -34.42 -14.30
C VAL A 460 -14.58 -33.11 -14.71
N LEU A 461 -13.37 -33.17 -15.27
CA LEU A 461 -12.65 -31.99 -15.77
C LEU A 461 -13.42 -31.27 -16.88
N GLU A 462 -13.92 -32.02 -17.86
CA GLU A 462 -14.74 -31.47 -18.95
C GLU A 462 -16.02 -30.80 -18.41
N ARG A 463 -16.68 -31.41 -17.41
CA ARG A 463 -17.86 -30.81 -16.75
C ARG A 463 -17.53 -29.49 -16.04
N VAL A 464 -16.43 -29.43 -15.30
CA VAL A 464 -15.98 -28.21 -14.60
C VAL A 464 -15.63 -27.10 -15.60
N GLU A 465 -14.87 -27.42 -16.66
CA GLU A 465 -14.51 -26.46 -17.71
C GLU A 465 -15.73 -25.93 -18.47
N GLN A 466 -16.67 -26.81 -18.84
CA GLN A 466 -17.87 -26.42 -19.57
C GLN A 466 -18.74 -25.44 -18.76
N LYS A 467 -18.89 -25.68 -17.44
CA LYS A 467 -19.62 -24.77 -16.55
C LYS A 467 -18.88 -23.43 -16.32
N LYS A 468 -17.54 -23.44 -16.22
CA LYS A 468 -16.74 -22.19 -16.15
C LYS A 468 -16.86 -21.34 -17.42
N ARG A 469 -16.90 -21.98 -18.60
CA ARG A 469 -17.12 -21.30 -19.89
C ARG A 469 -18.51 -20.67 -19.99
N LEU A 470 -19.54 -21.31 -19.45
CA LEU A 470 -20.90 -20.77 -19.42
C LEU A 470 -21.02 -19.53 -18.50
N LYS A 471 -20.32 -19.51 -17.35
CA LYS A 471 -20.27 -18.34 -16.44
C LYS A 471 -19.52 -17.14 -17.04
N THR A 472 -18.42 -17.37 -17.76
CA THR A 472 -17.60 -16.29 -18.35
C THR A 472 -18.28 -15.60 -19.54
N ASN A 473 -19.05 -16.32 -20.36
CA ASN A 473 -19.80 -15.74 -21.48
C ASN A 473 -21.08 -14.98 -21.06
N GLY A 474 -21.63 -15.24 -19.87
CA GLY A 474 -22.83 -14.55 -19.37
C GLY A 474 -22.62 -13.09 -18.93
N ASN A 475 -21.37 -12.68 -18.67
CA ASN A 475 -21.04 -11.37 -18.11
C ASN A 475 -20.52 -10.33 -19.12
N SER A 476 -20.44 -10.67 -20.40
CA SER A 476 -19.88 -9.76 -21.41
C SER A 476 -20.89 -9.43 -22.51
N THR A 477 -21.79 -8.47 -22.23
CA THR A 477 -22.44 -7.68 -23.28
C THR A 477 -22.43 -6.18 -22.96
N ASN A 478 -21.54 -5.48 -23.68
CA ASN A 478 -21.50 -4.06 -24.04
C ASN A 478 -21.79 -2.98 -22.98
N GLY A 479 -20.69 -2.42 -22.46
CA GLY A 479 -20.65 -1.07 -21.89
C GLY A 479 -20.54 -0.02 -22.99
N ASN A 480 -21.64 0.70 -23.25
CA ASN A 480 -21.59 2.06 -23.78
C ASN A 480 -22.88 2.80 -23.40
N HIS A 481 -22.83 3.68 -22.39
CA HIS A 481 -23.48 5.00 -22.37
C HIS A 481 -23.30 5.70 -21.01
N LYS A 482 -22.87 6.97 -21.08
CA LYS A 482 -22.89 7.97 -20.01
C LYS A 482 -24.32 8.42 -19.69
N SER A 483 -24.52 8.76 -18.41
CA SER A 483 -25.52 9.67 -17.81
C SER A 483 -27.03 9.39 -18.00
N GLY A 484 -27.74 9.31 -16.87
CA GLY A 484 -29.19 9.56 -16.81
C GLY A 484 -29.91 8.69 -15.78
N ASN A 485 -30.46 9.32 -14.74
CA ASN A 485 -31.44 8.73 -13.82
C ASN A 485 -32.63 8.12 -14.59
N VAL A 486 -32.71 6.79 -14.72
CA VAL A 486 -33.97 6.06 -14.94
C VAL A 486 -33.88 4.65 -14.33
N GLY A 487 -34.81 4.36 -13.42
CA GLY A 487 -35.38 3.03 -13.09
C GLY A 487 -34.47 1.81 -12.99
N ARG A 488 -34.17 1.38 -11.76
CA ARG A 488 -33.46 0.14 -11.38
C ARG A 488 -34.24 -1.18 -11.69
N GLY A 489 -35.23 -1.15 -12.59
CA GLY A 489 -36.25 -2.20 -12.73
C GLY A 489 -36.14 -3.15 -13.93
N GLU A 490 -35.26 -2.90 -14.90
CA GLU A 490 -35.29 -3.62 -16.17
C GLU A 490 -33.99 -4.33 -16.53
N ARG A 491 -33.44 -5.16 -15.63
CA ARG A 491 -32.42 -6.18 -15.98
C ARG A 491 -32.50 -7.39 -15.05
N LEU A 492 -33.66 -8.04 -14.97
CA LEU A 492 -33.86 -9.21 -14.11
C LEU A 492 -34.35 -10.38 -14.94
N SER A 493 -33.76 -11.55 -14.72
CA SER A 493 -34.20 -12.84 -15.26
C SER A 493 -35.69 -13.06 -14.98
N ALA A 494 -36.38 -13.87 -15.79
CA ALA A 494 -37.80 -14.18 -15.59
C ALA A 494 -38.09 -14.68 -14.16
N ALA A 495 -37.18 -15.48 -13.60
CA ALA A 495 -37.25 -15.95 -12.21
C ALA A 495 -37.09 -14.80 -11.19
N GLN A 496 -36.21 -13.83 -11.47
CA GLN A 496 -36.02 -12.66 -10.60
C GLN A 496 -37.18 -11.65 -10.68
N ARG A 497 -37.83 -11.50 -11.84
CA ARG A 497 -39.08 -10.72 -11.98
C ARG A 497 -40.23 -11.37 -11.21
N GLU A 498 -40.36 -12.68 -11.28
CA GLU A 498 -41.39 -13.40 -10.53
C GLU A 498 -41.12 -13.36 -9.01
N ARG A 499 -39.84 -13.47 -8.58
CA ARG A 499 -39.40 -13.22 -7.20
C ARG A 499 -39.79 -11.82 -6.72
N MET A 500 -39.51 -10.78 -7.52
CA MET A 500 -39.82 -9.41 -7.12
C MET A 500 -41.33 -9.16 -7.10
N ARG A 501 -42.09 -9.77 -8.02
CA ARG A 501 -43.55 -9.73 -8.04
C ARG A 501 -44.14 -10.42 -6.81
N LEU A 502 -43.64 -11.59 -6.42
CA LEU A 502 -44.07 -12.32 -5.21
C LEU A 502 -43.73 -11.56 -3.92
N LEU A 503 -42.53 -10.98 -3.83
CA LEU A 503 -42.13 -10.10 -2.72
C LEU A 503 -43.01 -8.86 -2.61
N THR A 504 -43.32 -8.23 -3.75
CA THR A 504 -44.20 -7.04 -3.78
C THR A 504 -45.63 -7.41 -3.41
N THR A 505 -46.12 -8.59 -3.83
CA THR A 505 -47.48 -9.05 -3.50
C THR A 505 -47.59 -9.44 -2.03
N ALA A 506 -46.57 -10.12 -1.46
CA ALA A 506 -46.51 -10.47 -0.05
C ALA A 506 -46.39 -9.23 0.87
N ALA A 507 -45.71 -8.18 0.42
CA ALA A 507 -45.55 -6.94 1.17
C ALA A 507 -46.81 -6.04 1.16
N PHE A 508 -47.67 -6.13 0.14
CA PHE A 508 -48.80 -5.19 -0.04
C PHE A 508 -50.16 -5.68 0.45
N ASP A 509 -50.35 -6.96 0.74
CA ASP A 509 -51.70 -7.52 0.90
C ASP A 509 -52.37 -7.29 2.28
N ARG A 510 -51.84 -6.40 3.14
CA ARG A 510 -52.41 -6.19 4.50
C ARG A 510 -52.45 -4.74 4.96
N GLY A 511 -53.00 -3.86 4.13
CA GLY A 511 -53.91 -2.77 4.51
C GLY A 511 -53.50 -1.68 5.53
N LYS A 512 -52.30 -1.68 6.13
CA LYS A 512 -51.91 -0.64 7.13
C LYS A 512 -50.47 -0.12 7.03
N GLY A 513 -49.75 -0.37 5.94
CA GLY A 513 -48.47 0.30 5.66
C GLY A 513 -47.31 0.01 6.63
N GLU A 514 -47.46 -0.94 7.56
CA GLU A 514 -46.37 -1.43 8.40
C GLU A 514 -45.84 -2.76 7.83
N ASP A 515 -44.55 -2.78 7.53
CA ASP A 515 -43.82 -3.97 7.06
C ASP A 515 -43.77 -5.01 8.19
N THR A 516 -44.47 -6.13 7.98
CA THR A 516 -44.56 -7.24 8.94
C THR A 516 -43.95 -8.54 8.38
N PHE A 517 -43.20 -8.44 7.27
CA PHE A 517 -42.60 -9.58 6.60
C PHE A 517 -41.49 -10.20 7.46
N GLY A 518 -41.60 -11.49 7.79
CA GLY A 518 -40.66 -12.23 8.66
C GLY A 518 -41.17 -12.48 10.09
N ALA A 519 -42.36 -11.99 10.44
CA ALA A 519 -42.97 -12.20 11.76
C ALA A 519 -43.77 -13.52 11.88
N LYS A 520 -44.00 -14.24 10.77
CA LYS A 520 -44.71 -15.54 10.74
C LYS A 520 -43.89 -16.63 10.04
N ASP A 521 -44.05 -17.87 10.48
CA ASP A 521 -43.32 -19.06 9.96
C ASP A 521 -43.61 -19.37 8.47
N GLU A 522 -44.70 -18.84 7.91
CA GLU A 522 -45.05 -18.95 6.48
C GLU A 522 -44.10 -18.13 5.60
N ASP A 523 -43.58 -17.01 6.10
CA ASP A 523 -42.62 -16.15 5.37
C ASP A 523 -41.24 -16.83 5.23
N TRP A 524 -40.90 -17.71 6.17
CA TRP A 524 -39.68 -18.53 6.15
C TRP A 524 -39.74 -19.64 5.10
N HIS A 525 -40.93 -20.18 4.81
CA HIS A 525 -41.12 -21.12 3.70
C HIS A 525 -40.92 -20.44 2.36
N LEU A 526 -41.30 -19.17 2.24
CA LEU A 526 -41.05 -18.37 1.04
C LEU A 526 -39.55 -18.11 0.84
N TYR A 527 -38.80 -17.83 1.91
CA TYR A 527 -37.32 -17.73 1.87
C TYR A 527 -36.64 -19.02 1.38
N LYS A 528 -37.10 -20.17 1.87
CA LYS A 528 -36.53 -21.48 1.55
C LYS A 528 -36.84 -21.95 0.13
N LEU A 529 -38.02 -21.60 -0.38
CA LEU A 529 -38.37 -21.83 -1.78
C LEU A 529 -37.58 -20.89 -2.70
N MET A 530 -37.27 -19.68 -2.23
CA MET A 530 -36.50 -18.68 -2.97
C MET A 530 -35.00 -19.01 -3.05
N SER A 531 -34.34 -19.51 -1.99
CA SER A 531 -32.89 -19.78 -2.00
C SER A 531 -32.49 -20.98 -2.86
N LYS A 532 -33.40 -21.95 -3.03
CA LYS A 532 -33.12 -23.23 -3.66
C LYS A 532 -32.64 -23.14 -5.12
N ASP A 533 -33.19 -22.22 -5.91
CA ASP A 533 -32.85 -22.13 -7.34
C ASP A 533 -31.53 -21.39 -7.62
N HIS A 534 -30.92 -20.72 -6.63
CA HIS A 534 -29.64 -20.02 -6.80
C HIS A 534 -28.46 -20.81 -6.22
N ASP A 535 -28.74 -21.72 -5.28
CA ASP A 535 -27.73 -22.56 -4.63
C ASP A 535 -27.46 -23.84 -5.44
N ASP A 536 -28.42 -24.39 -6.19
CA ASP A 536 -28.24 -25.70 -6.87
C ASP A 536 -27.12 -25.68 -7.94
N ASP A 537 -26.94 -24.61 -8.73
CA ASP A 537 -25.89 -24.52 -9.76
C ASP A 537 -24.48 -24.26 -9.17
N ASP A 538 -24.40 -23.49 -8.07
CA ASP A 538 -23.15 -23.19 -7.36
C ASP A 538 -22.72 -24.35 -6.46
N GLU A 539 -23.64 -25.00 -5.75
CA GLU A 539 -23.40 -26.21 -4.97
C GLU A 539 -22.92 -27.37 -5.86
N GLN A 540 -23.46 -27.50 -7.07
CA GLN A 540 -23.07 -28.58 -7.98
C GLN A 540 -21.71 -28.33 -8.66
N LEU A 541 -21.29 -27.07 -8.80
CA LEU A 541 -19.92 -26.71 -9.22
C LEU A 541 -18.91 -27.02 -8.12
N ASP A 542 -19.21 -26.63 -6.88
CA ASP A 542 -18.35 -26.92 -5.73
C ASP A 542 -18.23 -28.43 -5.48
N SER A 543 -19.31 -29.19 -5.73
CA SER A 543 -19.30 -30.65 -5.68
C SER A 543 -18.39 -31.26 -6.76
N ASP A 544 -18.49 -30.80 -8.01
CA ASP A 544 -17.69 -31.32 -9.13
C ASP A 544 -16.20 -30.95 -8.97
N GLU A 545 -15.87 -29.76 -8.45
CA GLU A 545 -14.48 -29.37 -8.13
C GLU A 545 -13.90 -30.17 -6.97
N ALA A 546 -14.69 -30.45 -5.92
CA ALA A 546 -14.28 -31.32 -4.83
C ALA A 546 -14.06 -32.77 -5.28
N GLU A 547 -14.88 -33.27 -6.20
CA GLU A 547 -14.71 -34.59 -6.84
C GLU A 547 -13.42 -34.63 -7.68
N LEU A 548 -13.15 -33.60 -8.48
CA LEU A 548 -11.93 -33.48 -9.28
C LEU A 548 -10.65 -33.48 -8.43
N ALA A 549 -10.67 -32.76 -7.30
CA ALA A 549 -9.55 -32.73 -6.36
C ALA A 549 -9.29 -34.10 -5.73
N ARG A 550 -10.35 -34.84 -5.37
CA ARG A 550 -10.24 -36.20 -4.83
C ARG A 550 -9.67 -37.18 -5.86
N LEU A 551 -10.17 -37.14 -7.10
CA LEU A 551 -9.68 -38.00 -8.19
C LEU A 551 -8.22 -37.67 -8.53
N SER A 552 -7.83 -36.39 -8.55
CA SER A 552 -6.44 -35.96 -8.78
C SER A 552 -5.49 -36.50 -7.70
N SER A 553 -5.83 -36.30 -6.42
CA SER A 553 -5.03 -36.80 -5.30
C SER A 553 -4.88 -38.32 -5.35
N ARG A 554 -5.97 -39.02 -5.69
CA ARG A 554 -5.97 -40.48 -5.79
C ARG A 554 -5.16 -40.99 -6.99
N LEU A 555 -5.21 -40.30 -8.14
CA LEU A 555 -4.39 -40.62 -9.30
C LEU A 555 -2.89 -40.42 -9.03
N GLN A 556 -2.51 -39.38 -8.30
CA GLN A 556 -1.12 -39.16 -7.88
C GLN A 556 -0.61 -40.23 -6.92
N GLU A 557 -1.47 -40.75 -6.03
CA GLU A 557 -1.11 -41.87 -5.14
C GLU A 557 -0.88 -43.19 -5.88
N ILE A 558 -1.60 -43.43 -6.98
CA ILE A 558 -1.54 -44.69 -7.74
C ILE A 558 -0.48 -44.62 -8.84
N ASP A 559 -0.35 -43.47 -9.51
CA ASP A 559 0.59 -43.19 -10.58
C ASP A 559 1.40 -41.93 -10.26
N PRO A 560 2.64 -42.07 -9.73
CA PRO A 560 3.51 -40.95 -9.44
C PRO A 560 3.93 -40.12 -10.66
N THR A 561 3.71 -40.64 -11.89
CA THR A 561 3.98 -39.92 -13.15
C THR A 561 2.79 -39.07 -13.62
N PHE A 562 1.64 -39.17 -12.94
CA PHE A 562 0.48 -38.33 -13.23
C PHE A 562 0.76 -36.88 -12.83
N VAL A 563 0.96 -36.03 -13.83
CA VAL A 563 1.08 -34.58 -13.67
C VAL A 563 -0.28 -33.97 -14.01
N GLN A 564 -0.89 -33.30 -13.03
CA GLN A 564 -2.04 -32.45 -13.28
C GLN A 564 -1.63 -31.39 -14.30
N LYS A 565 -2.30 -31.37 -15.45
CA LYS A 565 -2.02 -30.42 -16.53
C LYS A 565 -2.47 -29.02 -16.08
N LEU A 566 -1.65 -28.35 -15.26
CA LEU A 566 -1.74 -26.92 -15.06
C LEU A 566 -1.38 -26.30 -16.40
N GLU A 567 -2.19 -25.37 -16.89
CA GLU A 567 -1.99 -24.70 -18.17
C GLU A 567 -0.65 -23.94 -18.20
N GLU A 568 0.42 -24.61 -18.59
CA GLU A 568 1.61 -23.98 -19.19
C GLU A 568 1.30 -23.77 -20.67
N ASP A 569 0.56 -22.70 -20.96
CA ASP A 569 0.68 -21.89 -22.18
C ASP A 569 -0.48 -20.90 -22.25
N SER A 570 -0.32 -19.73 -21.63
CA SER A 570 -0.49 -18.44 -22.31
C SER A 570 -0.49 -17.31 -21.30
N SER A 571 0.39 -16.36 -21.57
CA SER A 571 0.34 -14.98 -21.10
C SER A 571 -0.97 -14.30 -21.49
N GLN A 572 -2.04 -14.55 -20.73
CA GLN A 572 -3.19 -13.67 -20.62
C GLN A 572 -3.55 -13.52 -19.15
N ILE A 573 -3.56 -12.27 -18.70
CA ILE A 573 -3.99 -11.84 -17.37
C ILE A 573 -5.45 -12.25 -17.21
N SER A 574 -5.69 -13.44 -16.65
CA SER A 574 -6.99 -13.81 -16.11
C SER A 574 -7.17 -13.05 -14.79
N GLY A 575 -8.26 -12.31 -14.68
CA GLY A 575 -8.61 -11.50 -13.52
C GLY A 575 -9.04 -12.31 -12.29
N GLU A 576 -8.36 -13.41 -11.98
CA GLU A 576 -8.45 -14.01 -10.66
C GLU A 576 -7.58 -13.20 -9.70
N VAL A 577 -8.19 -12.67 -8.63
CA VAL A 577 -7.46 -12.03 -7.53
C VAL A 577 -6.45 -13.06 -7.01
N PRO A 578 -5.13 -12.79 -7.03
CA PRO A 578 -4.13 -13.75 -6.59
C PRO A 578 -4.47 -14.21 -5.17
N ARG A 579 -4.64 -15.52 -4.97
CA ARG A 579 -4.69 -16.08 -3.61
C ARG A 579 -3.40 -15.66 -2.91
N VAL A 580 -3.53 -14.88 -1.84
CA VAL A 580 -2.38 -14.32 -1.11
C VAL A 580 -1.63 -15.48 -0.44
N ARG A 581 -0.57 -15.98 -1.09
CA ARG A 581 0.39 -16.85 -0.42
C ARG A 581 1.25 -16.01 0.54
N PRO A 582 1.66 -16.57 1.70
CA PRO A 582 2.64 -15.91 2.55
C PRO A 582 3.91 -15.59 1.77
N LEU A 583 4.43 -14.37 1.95
CA LEU A 583 5.69 -13.96 1.36
C LEU A 583 6.85 -14.72 2.02
N THR A 584 7.71 -15.27 1.20
CA THR A 584 8.94 -16.01 1.57
C THR A 584 10.13 -15.06 1.66
N GLU A 585 11.27 -15.55 2.16
CA GLU A 585 12.52 -14.78 2.19
C GLU A 585 12.94 -14.30 0.78
N GLU A 586 12.71 -15.13 -0.23
CA GLU A 586 13.01 -14.80 -1.63
C GLU A 586 12.17 -13.63 -2.14
N ASP A 587 10.92 -13.50 -1.69
CA ASP A 587 10.05 -12.38 -2.07
C ASP A 587 10.55 -11.03 -1.49
N TYR A 588 11.45 -11.05 -0.50
CA TYR A 588 12.10 -9.86 0.07
C TYR A 588 13.43 -9.53 -0.63
N LYS A 589 13.84 -10.32 -1.62
CA LYS A 589 15.03 -10.08 -2.44
C LYS A 589 14.65 -9.31 -3.70
N ILE A 590 14.93 -8.02 -3.70
CA ILE A 590 14.64 -7.14 -4.84
C ILE A 590 15.72 -7.30 -5.90
N VAL A 591 15.34 -7.77 -7.09
CA VAL A 591 16.24 -7.98 -8.23
C VAL A 591 16.25 -6.73 -9.10
N ILE A 592 17.44 -6.15 -9.29
CA ILE A 592 17.68 -4.97 -10.13
C ILE A 592 18.60 -5.40 -11.28
N GLY A 593 18.02 -5.55 -12.46
CA GLY A 593 18.69 -6.04 -13.66
C GLY A 593 18.60 -5.01 -14.78
N ILE A 594 17.58 -5.14 -15.62
CA ILE A 594 17.33 -4.26 -16.77
C ILE A 594 17.20 -2.78 -16.33
N GLU A 595 16.66 -2.53 -15.14
CA GLU A 595 16.47 -1.19 -14.58
C GLU A 595 17.80 -0.43 -14.44
N ARG A 596 18.92 -1.13 -14.25
CA ARG A 596 20.25 -0.53 -14.04
C ARG A 596 20.72 0.32 -15.22
N PHE A 597 20.40 -0.08 -16.45
CA PHE A 597 20.77 0.65 -17.67
C PHE A 597 19.57 1.26 -18.38
N ARG A 598 18.36 0.72 -18.18
CA ARG A 598 17.12 1.31 -18.70
C ARG A 598 16.80 2.66 -18.09
N CYS A 599 17.03 2.84 -16.78
CA CYS A 599 16.67 4.10 -16.13
C CYS A 599 17.57 5.27 -16.57
N PRO A 600 18.91 5.13 -16.64
CA PRO A 600 19.77 6.20 -17.17
C PRO A 600 19.60 6.46 -18.66
N GLU A 601 19.14 5.47 -19.45
CA GLU A 601 18.95 5.62 -20.90
C GLU A 601 18.00 6.78 -21.27
N ILE A 602 17.12 7.20 -20.36
CA ILE A 602 16.22 8.34 -20.59
C ILE A 602 16.96 9.66 -20.86
N LEU A 603 18.25 9.77 -20.48
CA LEU A 603 19.08 10.92 -20.86
C LEU A 603 19.35 10.98 -22.38
N PHE A 604 19.35 9.84 -23.05
CA PHE A 604 19.54 9.70 -24.50
C PHE A 604 18.23 9.45 -25.24
N HIS A 605 17.25 8.82 -24.58
CA HIS A 605 15.92 8.55 -25.13
C HIS A 605 14.81 9.02 -24.17
N PRO A 606 14.56 10.34 -24.04
CA PRO A 606 13.52 10.90 -23.17
C PRO A 606 12.11 10.34 -23.41
N ASN A 607 11.83 9.89 -24.64
CA ASN A 607 10.56 9.28 -25.02
C ASN A 607 10.18 8.03 -24.21
N LEU A 608 11.15 7.35 -23.58
CA LEU A 608 10.90 6.20 -22.70
C LEU A 608 10.03 6.54 -21.48
N VAL A 609 10.00 7.81 -21.08
CA VAL A 609 9.13 8.34 -20.01
C VAL A 609 8.07 9.31 -20.54
N GLY A 610 7.83 9.30 -21.85
CA GLY A 610 6.80 10.14 -22.49
C GLY A 610 7.18 11.61 -22.66
N ILE A 611 8.47 11.96 -22.55
CA ILE A 611 8.95 13.33 -22.80
C ILE A 611 9.42 13.43 -24.25
N ASP A 612 8.68 14.18 -25.06
CA ASP A 612 8.96 14.40 -26.50
C ASP A 612 10.04 15.48 -26.70
N GLN A 613 11.28 15.13 -26.32
CA GLN A 613 12.46 15.99 -26.46
C GLN A 613 13.68 15.17 -26.90
N VAL A 614 14.70 15.86 -27.42
CA VAL A 614 15.95 15.24 -27.89
C VAL A 614 16.81 14.72 -26.72
N GLY A 615 17.58 13.68 -27.01
CA GLY A 615 18.59 13.10 -26.12
C GLY A 615 19.87 13.92 -26.03
N LEU A 616 20.71 13.59 -25.04
CA LEU A 616 21.96 14.28 -24.73
C LEU A 616 22.96 14.31 -25.89
N ASP A 617 23.05 13.24 -26.68
CA ASP A 617 23.89 13.14 -27.87
C ASP A 617 23.42 14.05 -29.01
N GLU A 618 22.11 14.13 -29.23
CA GLU A 618 21.51 15.01 -30.24
C GLU A 618 21.60 16.50 -29.86
N MET A 619 21.61 16.81 -28.56
CA MET A 619 21.70 18.19 -28.06
C MET A 619 22.93 18.93 -28.58
N ALA A 620 24.08 18.28 -28.69
CA ALA A 620 25.29 18.88 -29.25
C ALA A 620 25.07 19.34 -30.71
N GLY A 621 24.44 18.48 -31.53
CA GLY A 621 24.10 18.81 -32.91
C GLY A 621 23.06 19.93 -33.02
N VAL A 622 22.04 19.94 -32.14
CA VAL A 622 21.06 21.03 -32.06
C VAL A 622 21.73 22.35 -31.70
N SER A 623 22.64 22.33 -30.73
CA SER A 623 23.37 23.51 -30.26
C SER A 623 24.21 24.13 -31.38
N ILE A 624 24.97 23.30 -32.11
CA ILE A 624 25.79 23.75 -33.24
C ILE A 624 24.93 24.35 -34.36
N ARG A 625 23.79 23.71 -34.72
CA ARG A 625 22.90 24.21 -35.77
C ARG A 625 22.24 25.56 -35.47
N ARG A 626 22.20 25.98 -34.20
CA ARG A 626 21.67 27.29 -33.80
C ARG A 626 22.69 28.41 -33.95
N LEU A 627 23.97 28.09 -34.14
CA LEU A 627 25.01 29.05 -34.39
C LEU A 627 25.00 29.50 -35.86
N PRO A 628 25.51 30.71 -36.18
CA PRO A 628 25.56 31.21 -37.54
C PRO A 628 26.32 30.24 -38.48
N HIS A 629 25.78 30.03 -39.69
CA HIS A 629 26.17 28.95 -40.61
C HIS A 629 27.52 29.11 -41.35
N ASP A 630 28.28 30.19 -41.13
CA ASP A 630 29.40 30.54 -42.03
C ASP A 630 30.79 30.00 -41.63
N GLU A 631 30.90 29.23 -40.55
CA GLU A 631 32.20 28.70 -40.09
C GLU A 631 32.17 27.18 -39.90
N LYS A 632 32.37 26.41 -40.97
CA LYS A 632 32.62 24.95 -40.85
C LYS A 632 33.77 24.65 -39.88
N GLU A 633 34.77 25.51 -39.86
CA GLU A 633 35.90 25.44 -38.92
C GLU A 633 35.43 25.59 -37.47
N LEU A 634 34.41 26.41 -37.18
CA LEU A 634 33.85 26.54 -35.84
C LEU A 634 33.19 25.24 -35.38
N GLU A 635 32.42 24.57 -36.24
CA GLU A 635 31.81 23.29 -35.86
C GLU A 635 32.86 22.25 -35.43
N GLU A 636 33.97 22.18 -36.15
CA GLU A 636 35.10 21.30 -35.84
C GLU A 636 35.80 21.72 -34.55
N ARG A 637 36.03 23.03 -34.35
CA ARG A 637 36.59 23.56 -33.09
C ARG A 637 35.73 23.18 -31.88
N LEU A 638 34.41 23.40 -31.98
CA LEU A 638 33.43 23.09 -30.93
C LEU A 638 33.39 21.60 -30.59
N THR A 639 33.35 20.73 -31.60
CA THR A 639 33.29 19.26 -31.40
C THR A 639 34.62 18.66 -30.98
N SER A 640 35.74 19.34 -31.25
CA SER A 640 37.07 18.97 -30.74
C SER A 640 37.28 19.23 -29.24
N SER A 641 36.27 19.76 -28.54
CA SER A 641 36.32 20.06 -27.10
C SER A 641 34.91 20.06 -26.51
N ILE A 642 34.38 18.87 -26.22
CA ILE A 642 33.09 18.70 -25.56
C ILE A 642 33.33 18.36 -24.09
N LEU A 643 33.01 19.29 -23.19
CA LEU A 643 33.14 19.10 -21.74
C LEU A 643 31.83 18.56 -21.16
N MET A 644 31.90 17.43 -20.46
CA MET A 644 30.79 16.94 -19.63
C MET A 644 30.97 17.41 -18.20
N THR A 645 29.93 18.01 -17.64
CA THR A 645 29.88 18.43 -16.23
C THR A 645 28.52 18.11 -15.60
N GLY A 646 28.34 18.39 -14.32
CA GLY A 646 27.11 18.07 -13.58
C GLY A 646 27.09 16.64 -13.03
N GLY A 647 26.28 16.43 -11.98
CA GLY A 647 26.31 15.19 -11.21
C GLY A 647 25.94 13.92 -12.00
N CYS A 648 25.08 14.00 -13.02
CA CYS A 648 24.71 12.83 -13.80
C CYS A 648 25.80 12.41 -14.80
N SER A 649 26.79 13.25 -15.07
CA SER A 649 27.94 12.87 -15.90
C SER A 649 28.79 11.77 -15.26
N LEU A 650 28.66 11.57 -13.94
CA LEU A 650 29.36 10.53 -13.18
C LEU A 650 28.78 9.13 -13.34
N VAL A 651 27.65 8.96 -14.05
CA VAL A 651 27.10 7.63 -14.31
C VAL A 651 28.09 6.86 -15.22
N PRO A 652 28.52 5.64 -14.83
CA PRO A 652 29.49 4.88 -15.62
C PRO A 652 29.01 4.63 -17.05
N GLY A 653 29.89 4.77 -18.04
CA GLY A 653 29.56 4.58 -19.47
C GLY A 653 29.01 5.84 -20.18
N MET A 654 28.83 6.96 -19.46
CA MET A 654 28.34 8.22 -20.03
C MET A 654 29.20 8.72 -21.19
N LYS A 655 30.53 8.76 -20.98
CA LYS A 655 31.49 9.29 -21.95
C LYS A 655 31.42 8.53 -23.28
N GLU A 656 31.52 7.21 -23.19
CA GLU A 656 31.58 6.31 -24.34
C GLU A 656 30.27 6.34 -25.13
N ARG A 657 29.12 6.30 -24.43
CA ARG A 657 27.80 6.38 -25.05
C ARG A 657 27.57 7.73 -25.74
N LEU A 658 28.00 8.83 -25.12
CA LEU A 658 27.85 10.17 -25.67
C LEU A 658 28.72 10.36 -26.91
N GLU A 659 29.98 9.94 -26.85
CA GLU A 659 30.89 10.01 -27.99
C GLU A 659 30.37 9.17 -29.18
N CYS A 660 29.87 7.96 -28.91
CA CYS A 660 29.24 7.12 -29.95
C CYS A 660 28.01 7.80 -30.57
N GLY A 661 27.12 8.37 -29.74
CA GLY A 661 25.92 9.06 -30.22
C GLY A 661 26.24 10.27 -31.09
N ILE A 662 27.17 11.13 -30.64
CA ILE A 662 27.61 12.31 -31.42
C ILE A 662 28.30 11.86 -32.71
N ARG A 663 29.13 10.80 -32.65
CA ARG A 663 29.80 10.24 -33.84
C ARG A 663 28.82 9.77 -34.90
N MET A 664 27.68 9.19 -34.53
CA MET A 664 26.65 8.73 -35.47
C MET A 664 25.94 9.88 -36.20
N ILE A 665 25.93 11.08 -35.62
CA ILE A 665 25.23 12.26 -36.18
C ILE A 665 26.19 13.15 -36.99
N ARG A 666 27.50 13.07 -36.74
CA ARG A 666 28.51 13.92 -37.40
C ARG A 666 29.06 13.30 -38.69
N PRO A 667 29.53 14.14 -39.64
CA PRO A 667 30.24 13.67 -40.83
C PRO A 667 31.41 12.73 -40.50
N CYS A 668 31.66 11.76 -41.39
CA CYS A 668 32.80 10.86 -41.25
C CYS A 668 34.11 11.67 -41.21
N GLY A 669 34.99 11.33 -40.27
CA GLY A 669 36.26 12.04 -40.08
C GLY A 669 36.19 13.30 -39.22
N SER A 670 35.01 13.79 -38.81
CA SER A 670 34.93 14.97 -37.91
C SER A 670 35.70 14.73 -36.60
N PRO A 671 36.46 15.72 -36.10
CA PRO A 671 37.12 15.61 -34.81
C PRO A 671 36.07 15.63 -33.70
N ILE A 672 36.08 14.61 -32.84
CA ILE A 672 35.20 14.54 -31.66
C ILE A 672 36.10 14.22 -30.49
N HIS A 673 36.06 15.07 -29.47
CA HIS A 673 36.78 14.84 -28.23
C HIS A 673 35.88 15.18 -27.05
N VAL A 674 35.40 14.14 -26.39
CA VAL A 674 34.59 14.27 -25.18
C VAL A 674 35.52 14.12 -23.97
N VAL A 675 35.47 15.10 -23.07
CA VAL A 675 36.23 15.11 -21.81
C VAL A 675 35.27 15.29 -20.65
N GLN A 676 35.60 14.68 -19.51
CA GLN A 676 34.87 14.91 -18.27
C GLN A 676 35.58 16.01 -17.48
N ALA A 677 34.80 16.86 -16.81
CA ALA A 677 35.33 17.85 -15.88
C ALA A 677 36.15 17.18 -14.76
N MET A 678 37.11 17.91 -14.17
CA MET A 678 37.96 17.38 -13.09
C MET A 678 37.14 16.93 -11.88
N ASP A 679 36.17 17.75 -11.48
CA ASP A 679 35.17 17.42 -10.48
C ASP A 679 33.80 17.93 -10.97
N PRO A 680 33.05 17.10 -11.71
CA PRO A 680 31.78 17.51 -12.30
C PRO A 680 30.73 18.02 -11.31
N VAL A 681 30.93 17.80 -10.01
CA VAL A 681 29.98 18.23 -8.97
C VAL A 681 30.42 19.53 -8.29
N LEU A 682 31.72 19.75 -8.10
CA LEU A 682 32.24 20.94 -7.41
C LEU A 682 32.82 22.02 -8.33
N ASP A 683 33.14 21.71 -9.59
CA ASP A 683 33.81 22.66 -10.48
C ASP A 683 32.96 23.90 -10.79
N ALA A 684 31.62 23.80 -10.74
CA ALA A 684 30.75 24.97 -10.84
C ALA A 684 30.99 25.95 -9.68
N TRP A 685 31.04 25.44 -8.45
CA TRP A 685 31.33 26.25 -7.27
C TRP A 685 32.79 26.75 -7.27
N ARG A 686 33.76 25.93 -7.69
CA ARG A 686 35.17 26.35 -7.76
C ARG A 686 35.41 27.43 -8.81
N GLY A 687 34.76 27.33 -9.98
CA GLY A 687 34.80 28.37 -11.00
C GLY A 687 34.15 29.67 -10.53
N ALA A 688 33.01 29.57 -9.85
CA ALA A 688 32.33 30.70 -9.22
C ALA A 688 33.20 31.35 -8.13
N SER A 689 33.85 30.55 -7.29
CA SER A 689 34.76 31.00 -6.23
C SER A 689 36.00 31.71 -6.78
N ALA A 690 36.62 31.15 -7.81
CA ALA A 690 37.73 31.78 -8.50
C ALA A 690 37.30 33.10 -9.16
N PHE A 691 36.12 33.15 -9.78
CA PHE A 691 35.59 34.35 -10.42
C PHE A 691 35.34 35.47 -9.40
N ALA A 692 34.71 35.14 -8.28
CA ALA A 692 34.37 36.09 -7.23
C ALA A 692 35.60 36.62 -6.48
N ALA A 693 36.72 35.90 -6.53
CA ALA A 693 37.99 36.34 -5.94
C ALA A 693 38.73 37.38 -6.80
N ASP A 694 38.31 37.59 -8.06
CA ASP A 694 38.94 38.58 -8.93
C ASP A 694 38.71 40.01 -8.44
N LEU A 695 39.72 40.87 -8.59
CA LEU A 695 39.67 42.27 -8.17
C LEU A 695 38.55 43.07 -8.87
N ASN A 696 38.14 42.65 -10.08
CA ASN A 696 37.08 43.28 -10.86
C ASN A 696 35.71 42.65 -10.64
N PHE A 697 35.55 41.75 -9.66
CA PHE A 697 34.27 41.11 -9.35
C PHE A 697 33.13 42.14 -9.18
N LEU A 698 33.38 43.23 -8.46
CA LEU A 698 32.37 44.27 -8.22
C LEU A 698 31.91 44.97 -9.51
N GLY A 699 32.73 45.02 -10.56
CA GLY A 699 32.31 45.53 -11.87
C GLY A 699 31.31 44.63 -12.59
N ASN A 700 31.23 43.35 -12.19
CA ASN A 700 30.27 42.38 -12.67
C ASN A 700 29.08 42.17 -11.70
N ALA A 701 29.11 42.85 -10.54
CA ALA A 701 28.06 42.80 -9.55
C ALA A 701 27.12 44.00 -9.69
N PHE A 702 25.88 43.80 -9.25
CA PHE A 702 24.86 44.82 -9.18
C PHE A 702 24.75 45.31 -7.74
N SER A 703 24.92 46.61 -7.49
CA SER A 703 24.91 47.14 -6.13
C SER A 703 23.49 47.37 -5.60
N LYS A 704 23.35 47.45 -4.28
CA LYS A 704 22.09 47.81 -3.62
C LYS A 704 21.57 49.19 -4.05
N MET A 705 22.46 50.15 -4.29
CA MET A 705 22.09 51.46 -4.81
C MET A 705 21.56 51.36 -6.24
N ASP A 706 22.22 50.59 -7.11
CA ASP A 706 21.74 50.35 -8.46
C ASP A 706 20.36 49.67 -8.47
N TYR A 707 20.12 48.75 -7.53
CA TYR A 707 18.81 48.10 -7.35
C TYR A 707 17.71 49.12 -7.05
N TYR A 708 17.91 50.03 -6.10
CA TYR A 708 16.91 51.04 -5.77
C TYR A 708 16.70 52.10 -6.86
N GLU A 709 17.75 52.45 -7.61
CA GLU A 709 17.66 53.47 -8.67
C GLU A 709 17.12 52.92 -10.00
N LYS A 710 17.58 51.74 -10.40
CA LYS A 710 17.34 51.18 -11.74
C LYS A 710 16.29 50.08 -11.76
N GLY A 711 15.99 49.47 -10.61
CA GLY A 711 15.00 48.42 -10.45
C GLY A 711 15.23 47.20 -11.35
N GLU A 712 14.15 46.52 -11.69
CA GLU A 712 14.17 45.27 -12.46
C GLU A 712 14.70 45.41 -13.90
N ASP A 713 14.61 46.60 -14.50
CA ASP A 713 15.01 46.83 -15.90
C ASP A 713 16.52 46.67 -16.13
N TRP A 714 17.32 46.83 -15.07
CA TRP A 714 18.74 46.49 -15.13
C TRP A 714 18.96 44.98 -15.14
N LEU A 715 18.23 44.21 -14.31
CA LEU A 715 18.32 42.75 -14.25
C LEU A 715 17.95 42.06 -15.57
N ARG A 716 17.16 42.72 -16.43
CA ARG A 716 16.86 42.27 -17.80
C ARG A 716 18.06 42.33 -18.74
N ARG A 717 18.91 43.34 -18.55
CA ARG A 717 20.11 43.60 -19.38
C ARG A 717 21.39 43.07 -18.76
N TYR A 718 21.32 42.64 -17.50
CA TYR A 718 22.43 42.07 -16.78
C TYR A 718 22.94 40.79 -17.46
N GLN A 719 24.23 40.80 -17.77
CA GLN A 719 24.94 39.64 -18.29
C GLN A 719 26.37 39.68 -17.76
N ILE A 720 26.73 38.65 -17.01
CA ILE A 720 28.11 38.45 -16.54
C ILE A 720 28.99 38.06 -17.74
N ARG A 721 30.23 38.59 -17.78
CA ARG A 721 31.25 38.18 -18.75
C ARG A 721 32.23 37.26 -18.05
N TYR A 722 32.50 36.10 -18.65
CA TYR A 722 33.31 35.07 -18.02
C TYR A 722 34.80 35.14 -18.42
N ASN A 723 35.18 36.03 -19.35
CA ASN A 723 36.56 36.21 -19.83
C ASN A 723 37.52 36.85 -18.83
N THR A 724 37.07 37.18 -17.61
CA THR A 724 37.94 37.68 -16.53
C THR A 724 38.61 36.56 -15.72
N LEU A 725 38.30 35.29 -16.02
CA LEU A 725 38.96 34.11 -15.45
C LEU A 725 40.17 33.65 -16.28
#